data_AF-A0A2G1W3N6-F1
#
_entry.id   AF-A0A2G1W3N6-F1
#
_cell.length_a   1.000
_cell.length_b   1.000
_cell.length_c   1.000
_cell.angle_alpha   90.00
_cell.angle_beta   90.00
_cell.angle_gamma   90.00
#
_symmetry.space_group_name_H-M   'P 1'
#
loop_
_entity.id
_entity.type
_entity.pdbx_description
1 polymer ?
#
loop_
_entity_poly.entity_id
_entity_poly.type
_entity_poly.pdbx_seq_one_letter_code
_entity_poly.pdbx_strand_id
1 'polypeptide(L)'
;MTTTLRNNLSFAIVAACLFSSMLPARLAWSVDQEPTAPDTSTNQIELLAASEFDDRVQTTLQWWSDRDRWRSDVIQAIRHQDPEISDRARWVQSRWQRGILADTPAELAETLEKASPAEAIEVLLEAGRFRAATVAMEEANGTIEYEAILARVSLVVESRYPIYARLAVLQNSLPDFVGFLDLAAANKKMALCRDDLLRRPGDSPSLPTASQTWREDQRAEALCVMHLLRGNQDAATEIAKLHDQLAQQRATETEEESSTRHSLNRVVRMVTSEWDAIADESAEEAKRLQQSAEEGTPADKLHARDEAIRHWSDTLIAATRSGNSSLRQQAIDALKQTSDASLSPSYETLLWRTLLIHGEVDSAIDILEKESPREASAIAVKTSRHVRGLQLLGFDAEQLDTHLEQWIDEAIDQQRSVPEKDLTSGSGVTPTDKVLDCLTLMRTAIDVGRQDVAYRIATQLSDSRMYVKASPGRESVLTQHFVLATLAATSKTDWIFKLAAPEKPSLLSRLSLRLVSRVVEPTNEELLYYLNWFVYHHRPEWTTEQCFITACEIARAEPKDVRNHREWIDQLGEHLRSGESESDLDRRTKVDEYTLSDSDVPSSQQWESLFEAHGRPDIVRAIVRGQADKGDLPARLKLLTDHHRKDGNNPTPEDFESIWQELTSEPQAVLNSGLRDDAMIGFEVVLQQFLFAERDGDQRRADQLRSQLKVMAASPSTDMRQQMADSLAGAGMWDLAEDLYQSLLLVTAFESDETLALMDIARAYNRFVIRRTTATSADEGNAAEAELERLPTDAIEKRLQAIRWYDLGFAGTLAASDYQEVNYVLLPQLILRNKLELILQADQPQLTLDEQREVERIFELLLRFEPIDIHSAELMLPRIKQLGMTELADDWLNRIVDAGQKHLREFPLDATAANNVAWCAVRNHSRLDDALEMSRQSVAIEPDSAVYRDTLAEILAQKGEIDQALQLERTGILDDPGQWHLHLQIDRFESMKQDQ
;
A
#
# COMPACT_ATOMS: atom_id res chain seq x y z
N MET A 1 21.93 -9.96 -7.00
CA MET A 1 23.36 -10.27 -6.79
C MET A 1 23.55 -10.71 -5.36
N THR A 2 23.67 -12.02 -5.17
CA THR A 2 24.03 -12.70 -3.92
C THR A 2 25.52 -12.50 -3.61
N THR A 3 25.88 -12.66 -2.33
CA THR A 3 27.23 -12.64 -1.72
C THR A 3 27.86 -11.28 -1.44
N THR A 4 27.82 -10.85 -0.17
CA THR A 4 29.00 -10.56 0.66
C THR A 4 28.55 -10.10 2.05
N LEU A 5 28.48 -11.01 3.02
CA LEU A 5 28.54 -10.71 4.46
C LEU A 5 28.99 -11.99 5.17
N ARG A 6 30.29 -12.26 5.04
CA ARG A 6 30.99 -13.26 5.86
C ARG A 6 32.36 -12.68 6.17
N ASN A 7 32.71 -12.70 7.45
CA ASN A 7 33.98 -12.29 8.07
C ASN A 7 34.03 -10.83 8.52
N ASN A 8 33.80 -10.62 9.82
CA ASN A 8 34.72 -9.89 10.69
C ASN A 8 34.31 -10.09 12.16
N LEU A 9 34.75 -11.21 12.75
CA LEU A 9 34.75 -11.39 14.20
C LEU A 9 35.92 -12.30 14.56
N SER A 10 37.08 -11.67 14.74
CA SER A 10 38.26 -12.24 15.38
C SER A 10 39.14 -11.09 15.84
N PHE A 11 39.65 -11.20 17.07
CA PHE A 11 40.57 -10.30 17.80
C PHE A 11 39.95 -9.27 18.73
N ALA A 12 39.83 -9.64 20.01
CA ALA A 12 40.68 -9.08 21.08
C ALA A 12 40.51 -9.87 22.39
N ILE A 13 41.52 -10.65 22.75
CA ILE A 13 41.77 -11.11 24.13
C ILE A 13 43.14 -10.55 24.51
N VAL A 14 43.24 -9.97 25.73
CA VAL A 14 44.32 -10.11 26.74
C VAL A 14 44.58 -8.78 27.47
N ALA A 15 44.43 -8.84 28.82
CA ALA A 15 45.09 -8.10 29.91
C ALA A 15 44.05 -7.60 30.94
N ALA A 16 44.15 -7.75 32.27
CA ALA A 16 45.19 -8.29 33.16
C ALA A 16 44.57 -8.61 34.54
N CYS A 17 45.26 -9.46 35.31
CA CYS A 17 44.91 -9.93 36.65
C CYS A 17 45.25 -8.95 37.79
N LEU A 18 44.74 -9.29 38.99
CA LEU A 18 45.20 -8.99 40.37
C LEU A 18 44.68 -7.68 41.02
N PHE A 19 43.86 -7.81 42.09
CA PHE A 19 44.26 -7.55 43.50
C PHE A 19 43.10 -7.81 44.48
N SER A 20 43.48 -8.23 45.68
CA SER A 20 42.67 -8.74 46.78
C SER A 20 42.36 -7.69 47.88
N SER A 21 41.34 -8.02 48.69
CA SER A 21 41.13 -7.70 50.13
C SER A 21 40.52 -6.35 50.54
N MET A 22 39.42 -6.38 51.31
CA MET A 22 39.39 -6.05 52.75
C MET A 22 38.00 -6.29 53.40
N LEU A 23 38.04 -6.95 54.57
CA LEU A 23 37.00 -7.13 55.62
C LEU A 23 36.86 -5.81 56.47
N PRO A 24 35.84 -5.58 57.34
CA PRO A 24 35.59 -6.43 58.51
C PRO A 24 34.15 -6.56 59.09
N ALA A 25 33.91 -7.77 59.62
CA ALA A 25 33.24 -8.18 60.87
C ALA A 25 32.30 -7.25 61.68
N ARG A 26 31.19 -7.84 62.16
CA ARG A 26 30.77 -7.81 63.59
C ARG A 26 30.05 -9.10 64.01
N LEU A 27 30.51 -9.67 65.12
CA LEU A 27 29.98 -10.82 65.88
C LEU A 27 28.86 -10.38 66.83
N ALA A 28 27.88 -11.26 67.09
CA ALA A 28 27.34 -11.51 68.43
C ALA A 28 26.65 -12.89 68.52
N TRP A 29 27.09 -13.70 69.47
CA TRP A 29 26.56 -14.99 69.89
C TRP A 29 25.37 -14.83 70.87
N SER A 30 24.44 -15.78 70.89
CA SER A 30 24.01 -16.45 72.13
C SER A 30 23.51 -17.88 71.87
N VAL A 31 23.89 -18.77 72.78
CA VAL A 31 23.67 -20.21 72.84
C VAL A 31 22.56 -20.50 73.85
N ASP A 32 21.59 -21.38 73.56
CA ASP A 32 21.35 -22.60 74.37
C ASP A 32 20.12 -23.46 73.94
N GLN A 33 20.38 -24.78 73.91
CA GLN A 33 19.56 -25.97 74.21
C GLN A 33 18.69 -26.67 73.12
N GLU A 34 19.25 -27.81 72.66
CA GLU A 34 18.61 -28.97 72.03
C GLU A 34 17.63 -29.72 72.98
N PRO A 35 16.76 -30.59 72.42
CA PRO A 35 17.12 -32.02 72.42
C PRO A 35 16.87 -32.76 71.08
N THR A 36 17.90 -33.51 70.66
CA THR A 36 17.98 -34.73 69.81
C THR A 36 16.69 -35.58 69.73
N ALA A 37 16.24 -36.24 68.64
CA ALA A 37 16.82 -36.93 67.46
C ALA A 37 15.64 -37.29 66.47
N PRO A 38 15.79 -37.90 65.25
CA PRO A 38 16.99 -38.44 64.60
C PRO A 38 17.31 -37.86 63.21
N ASP A 39 18.59 -38.00 62.84
CA ASP A 39 19.12 -37.87 61.49
C ASP A 39 18.42 -38.82 60.50
N THR A 40 17.56 -38.28 59.65
CA THR A 40 17.31 -38.77 58.28
C THR A 40 16.82 -37.60 57.43
N SER A 41 17.69 -36.62 57.18
CA SER A 41 17.54 -35.80 55.96
C SER A 41 18.43 -36.44 54.91
N THR A 42 17.95 -37.52 54.29
CA THR A 42 18.59 -38.02 53.08
C THR A 42 18.57 -36.87 52.09
N ASN A 43 19.76 -36.35 51.78
CA ASN A 43 19.95 -35.26 50.85
C ASN A 43 19.26 -35.69 49.54
N GLN A 44 18.14 -35.07 49.18
CA GLN A 44 17.26 -35.61 48.13
C GLN A 44 17.97 -35.77 46.78
N ILE A 45 19.03 -34.99 46.56
CA ILE A 45 19.94 -35.09 45.42
C ILE A 45 20.67 -36.45 45.39
N GLU A 46 21.05 -37.01 46.53
CA GLU A 46 21.74 -38.31 46.65
C GLU A 46 20.82 -39.49 46.31
N LEU A 47 19.50 -39.32 46.40
CA LEU A 47 18.54 -40.35 45.98
C LEU A 47 18.53 -40.57 44.46
N LEU A 48 19.02 -39.61 43.66
CA LEU A 48 19.25 -39.83 42.22
C LEU A 48 20.35 -40.88 41.96
N ALA A 49 21.21 -41.15 42.94
CA ALA A 49 22.22 -42.22 42.94
C ALA A 49 21.99 -43.27 44.06
N ALA A 50 20.74 -43.45 44.51
CA ALA A 50 20.36 -44.49 45.47
C ALA A 50 20.88 -45.88 45.06
N SER A 51 21.19 -46.75 46.01
CA SER A 51 21.76 -48.08 45.69
C SER A 51 20.83 -48.96 44.85
N GLU A 52 19.52 -48.88 45.10
CA GLU A 52 18.49 -49.63 44.37
C GLU A 52 18.14 -48.93 43.05
N PHE A 53 18.07 -49.70 41.95
CA PHE A 53 17.79 -49.16 40.62
C PHE A 53 16.38 -48.55 40.54
N ASP A 54 15.39 -49.23 41.12
CA ASP A 54 13.99 -48.78 41.12
C ASP A 54 13.85 -47.44 41.84
N ASP A 55 14.54 -47.26 42.97
CA ASP A 55 14.51 -46.00 43.72
C ASP A 55 15.09 -44.85 42.90
N ARG A 56 16.22 -45.05 42.19
CA ARG A 56 16.80 -44.02 41.31
C ARG A 56 15.86 -43.64 40.17
N VAL A 57 15.21 -44.63 39.54
CA VAL A 57 14.25 -44.39 38.44
C VAL A 57 13.01 -43.66 38.96
N GLN A 58 12.44 -44.09 40.08
CA GLN A 58 11.29 -43.44 40.70
C GLN A 58 11.61 -42.00 41.11
N THR A 59 12.76 -41.74 41.72
CA THR A 59 13.21 -40.38 42.05
C THR A 59 13.40 -39.53 40.80
N THR A 60 14.01 -40.07 39.73
CA THR A 60 14.20 -39.35 38.46
C THR A 60 12.85 -38.96 37.84
N LEU A 61 11.89 -39.89 37.81
CA LEU A 61 10.55 -39.64 37.26
C LEU A 61 9.73 -38.69 38.14
N GLN A 62 9.86 -38.80 39.46
CA GLN A 62 9.23 -37.88 40.41
C GLN A 62 9.73 -36.46 40.21
N TRP A 63 11.05 -36.30 40.04
CA TRP A 63 11.67 -35.02 39.76
C TRP A 63 11.17 -34.45 38.44
N TRP A 64 11.13 -35.25 37.37
CA TRP A 64 10.60 -34.84 36.07
C TRP A 64 9.12 -34.43 36.10
N SER A 65 8.28 -35.15 36.87
CA SER A 65 6.82 -34.95 36.88
C SER A 65 6.35 -33.65 37.55
N ASP A 66 7.14 -33.10 38.48
CA ASP A 66 6.78 -31.91 39.27
C ASP A 66 7.89 -30.86 39.15
N ARG A 67 7.96 -30.21 37.98
CA ARG A 67 8.98 -29.22 37.65
C ARG A 67 9.05 -28.11 38.68
N ASP A 68 7.91 -27.51 39.02
CA ASP A 68 7.87 -26.31 39.86
C ASP A 68 8.46 -26.57 41.25
N ARG A 69 8.31 -27.79 41.76
CA ARG A 69 8.91 -28.23 43.02
C ARG A 69 10.40 -28.53 42.92
N TRP A 70 10.85 -29.22 41.87
CA TRP A 70 12.20 -29.80 41.79
C TRP A 70 13.18 -29.02 40.91
N ARG A 71 12.76 -27.92 40.26
CA ARG A 71 13.60 -27.16 39.33
C ARG A 71 14.92 -26.70 39.93
N SER A 72 14.91 -26.17 41.15
CA SER A 72 16.12 -25.72 41.86
C SER A 72 17.07 -26.87 42.14
N ASP A 73 16.53 -28.01 42.58
CA ASP A 73 17.30 -29.20 42.93
C ASP A 73 17.94 -29.84 41.67
N VAL A 74 17.21 -29.85 40.54
CA VAL A 74 17.76 -30.29 39.24
C VAL A 74 18.92 -29.42 38.79
N ILE A 75 18.79 -28.08 38.87
CA ILE A 75 19.87 -27.14 38.50
C ILE A 75 21.11 -27.37 39.37
N GLN A 76 20.92 -27.65 40.66
CA GLN A 76 22.02 -27.97 41.58
C GLN A 76 22.64 -29.33 41.26
N ALA A 77 21.83 -30.35 41.00
CA ALA A 77 22.25 -31.72 40.71
C ALA A 77 23.05 -31.85 39.39
N ILE A 78 22.79 -30.99 38.40
CA ILE A 78 23.57 -30.96 37.15
C ILE A 78 25.06 -30.65 37.41
N ARG A 79 25.37 -29.87 38.45
CA ARG A 79 26.76 -29.50 38.81
C ARG A 79 27.40 -30.47 39.80
N HIS A 80 26.71 -31.58 40.11
CA HIS A 80 27.18 -32.56 41.06
C HIS A 80 28.41 -33.33 40.55
N GLN A 81 29.31 -33.74 41.46
CA GLN A 81 30.54 -34.45 41.09
C GLN A 81 30.30 -35.90 40.64
N ASP A 82 29.20 -36.50 41.10
CA ASP A 82 28.76 -37.83 40.69
C ASP A 82 28.17 -37.78 39.26
N PRO A 83 28.77 -38.51 38.29
CA PRO A 83 28.24 -38.59 36.94
C PRO A 83 26.80 -39.10 36.86
N GLU A 84 26.38 -40.05 37.70
CA GLU A 84 25.01 -40.60 37.61
C GLU A 84 23.95 -39.57 38.03
N ILE A 85 24.21 -38.82 39.11
CA ILE A 85 23.34 -37.72 39.57
C ILE A 85 23.27 -36.63 38.50
N SER A 86 24.42 -36.23 37.97
CA SER A 86 24.51 -35.18 36.96
C SER A 86 23.85 -35.59 35.63
N ASP A 87 24.02 -36.83 35.18
CA ASP A 87 23.42 -37.35 33.94
C ASP A 87 21.90 -37.48 34.04
N ARG A 88 21.36 -37.98 35.17
CA ARG A 88 19.90 -38.04 35.40
C ARG A 88 19.28 -36.64 35.51
N ALA A 89 19.95 -35.72 36.20
CA ALA A 89 19.50 -34.33 36.28
C ALA A 89 19.54 -33.64 34.89
N ARG A 90 20.57 -33.90 34.08
CA ARG A 90 20.62 -33.43 32.67
C ARG A 90 19.52 -34.06 31.82
N TRP A 91 19.19 -35.33 32.03
CA TRP A 91 18.06 -35.99 31.35
C TRP A 91 16.73 -35.30 31.68
N VAL A 92 16.48 -35.01 32.96
CA VAL A 92 15.27 -34.28 33.41
C VAL A 92 15.23 -32.87 32.81
N GLN A 93 16.33 -32.12 32.87
CA GLN A 93 16.43 -30.79 32.26
C GLN A 93 16.19 -30.83 30.75
N SER A 94 16.77 -31.81 30.05
CA SER A 94 16.65 -31.96 28.60
C SER A 94 15.21 -32.28 28.16
N ARG A 95 14.43 -32.97 29.01
CA ARG A 95 12.98 -33.17 28.81
C ARG A 95 12.22 -31.86 28.93
N TRP A 96 12.48 -31.07 29.98
CA TRP A 96 11.81 -29.78 30.18
C TRP A 96 12.18 -28.74 29.12
N GLN A 97 13.43 -28.70 28.68
CA GLN A 97 13.90 -27.84 27.57
C GLN A 97 13.19 -28.10 26.24
N ARG A 98 12.63 -29.30 26.05
CA ARG A 98 11.82 -29.67 24.89
C ARG A 98 10.33 -29.74 25.19
N GLY A 99 9.91 -29.24 26.34
CA GLY A 99 8.51 -29.22 26.78
C GLY A 99 7.89 -30.61 26.97
N ILE A 100 8.69 -31.66 27.17
CA ILE A 100 8.18 -33.00 27.45
C ILE A 100 7.77 -33.05 28.92
N LEU A 101 6.47 -32.97 29.15
CA LEU A 101 5.81 -33.02 30.46
C LEU A 101 5.17 -34.40 30.73
N ALA A 102 4.75 -34.64 31.96
CA ALA A 102 4.15 -35.92 32.37
C ALA A 102 2.87 -36.30 31.61
N ASP A 103 2.15 -35.31 31.07
CA ASP A 103 0.93 -35.45 30.27
C ASP A 103 1.19 -35.46 28.75
N THR A 104 2.46 -35.44 28.31
CA THR A 104 2.81 -35.47 26.88
C THR A 104 2.55 -36.85 26.27
N PRO A 105 1.76 -36.95 25.18
CA PRO A 105 1.53 -38.22 24.48
C PRO A 105 2.82 -38.89 24.00
N ALA A 106 2.86 -40.22 23.99
CA ALA A 106 4.07 -40.99 23.66
C ALA A 106 4.61 -40.70 22.24
N GLU A 107 3.73 -40.61 21.24
CA GLU A 107 4.10 -40.31 19.85
C GLU A 107 4.71 -38.90 19.71
N LEU A 108 4.13 -37.93 20.44
CA LEU A 108 4.65 -36.55 20.49
C LEU A 108 5.99 -36.51 21.22
N ALA A 109 6.12 -37.22 22.34
CA ALA A 109 7.36 -37.29 23.10
C ALA A 109 8.52 -37.88 22.28
N GLU A 110 8.28 -38.91 21.47
CA GLU A 110 9.30 -39.48 20.57
C GLU A 110 9.75 -38.48 19.50
N THR A 111 8.82 -37.68 18.97
CA THR A 111 9.13 -36.62 18.01
C THR A 111 9.95 -35.51 18.65
N LEU A 112 9.54 -35.05 19.84
CA LEU A 112 10.22 -34.01 20.60
C LEU A 112 11.63 -34.44 21.03
N GLU A 113 11.85 -35.70 21.41
CA GLU A 113 13.18 -36.21 21.78
C GLU A 113 14.22 -36.06 20.66
N LYS A 114 13.78 -36.14 19.39
CA LYS A 114 14.64 -36.03 18.20
C LYS A 114 14.86 -34.57 17.78
N ALA A 115 14.05 -33.64 18.26
CA ALA A 115 14.09 -32.23 17.90
C ALA A 115 15.12 -31.43 18.74
N SER A 116 15.65 -30.35 18.16
CA SER A 116 16.35 -29.33 18.95
C SER A 116 15.37 -28.58 19.87
N PRO A 117 15.82 -27.89 20.94
CA PRO A 117 14.93 -27.11 21.82
C PRO A 117 14.05 -26.10 21.07
N ALA A 118 14.59 -25.44 20.04
CA ALA A 118 13.82 -24.51 19.22
C ALA A 118 12.74 -25.22 18.37
N GLU A 119 13.10 -26.31 17.69
CA GLU A 119 12.16 -27.12 16.90
C GLU A 119 11.09 -27.78 17.79
N ALA A 120 11.45 -28.16 19.03
CA ALA A 120 10.51 -28.71 19.98
C ALA A 120 9.39 -27.71 20.31
N ILE A 121 9.71 -26.42 20.48
CA ILE A 121 8.71 -25.37 20.68
C ILE A 121 7.77 -25.29 19.46
N GLU A 122 8.30 -25.33 18.25
CA GLU A 122 7.50 -25.30 17.01
C GLU A 122 6.53 -26.47 16.91
N VAL A 123 7.02 -27.69 17.16
CA VAL A 123 6.21 -28.91 17.17
C VAL A 123 5.11 -28.84 18.24
N LEU A 124 5.42 -28.27 19.42
CA LEU A 124 4.43 -28.07 20.48
C LEU A 124 3.35 -27.04 20.08
N LEU A 125 3.71 -25.99 19.35
CA LEU A 125 2.76 -24.99 18.83
C LEU A 125 1.83 -25.60 17.77
N GLU A 126 2.37 -26.36 16.81
CA GLU A 126 1.54 -27.08 15.81
C GLU A 126 0.58 -28.08 16.47
N ALA A 127 0.98 -28.70 17.58
CA ALA A 127 0.13 -29.60 18.37
C ALA A 127 -0.89 -28.87 19.27
N GLY A 128 -0.84 -27.54 19.37
CA GLY A 128 -1.67 -26.74 20.30
C GLY A 128 -1.30 -26.93 21.78
N ARG A 129 -0.10 -27.43 22.09
CA ARG A 129 0.39 -27.69 23.46
C ARG A 129 1.11 -26.48 24.05
N PHE A 130 0.38 -25.36 24.18
CA PHE A 130 0.94 -24.07 24.58
C PHE A 130 1.60 -24.08 25.97
N ARG A 131 1.02 -24.78 26.96
CA ARG A 131 1.63 -24.89 28.29
C ARG A 131 3.01 -25.54 28.26
N ALA A 132 3.16 -26.61 27.48
CA ALA A 132 4.45 -27.29 27.29
C ALA A 132 5.45 -26.39 26.54
N ALA A 133 4.99 -25.63 25.55
CA ALA A 133 5.80 -24.64 24.84
C ALA A 133 6.28 -23.52 25.77
N THR A 134 5.41 -23.03 26.68
CA THR A 134 5.76 -22.06 27.73
C THR A 134 6.87 -22.59 28.62
N VAL A 135 6.76 -23.84 29.10
CA VAL A 135 7.82 -24.46 29.92
C VAL A 135 9.14 -24.56 29.15
N ALA A 136 9.12 -24.98 27.89
CA ALA A 136 10.32 -25.05 27.05
C ALA A 136 10.97 -23.65 26.90
N MET A 137 10.16 -22.61 26.71
CA MET A 137 10.63 -21.23 26.61
C MET A 137 11.24 -20.71 27.93
N GLU A 138 10.63 -21.04 29.08
CA GLU A 138 11.17 -20.71 30.41
C GLU A 138 12.50 -21.41 30.72
N GLU A 139 12.68 -22.64 30.24
CA GLU A 139 13.95 -23.38 30.38
C GLU A 139 15.03 -22.87 29.42
N ALA A 140 14.64 -22.29 28.28
CA ALA A 140 15.56 -21.59 27.39
C ALA A 140 15.99 -20.23 27.97
N ASN A 141 15.16 -19.60 28.81
CA ASN A 141 15.46 -18.30 29.41
C ASN A 141 16.73 -18.35 30.28
N GLY A 142 17.69 -17.48 30.00
CA GLY A 142 19.00 -17.43 30.67
C GLY A 142 20.08 -18.32 30.04
N THR A 143 19.78 -19.01 28.93
CA THR A 143 20.79 -19.69 28.11
C THR A 143 21.42 -18.72 27.09
N ILE A 144 22.60 -19.06 26.57
CA ILE A 144 23.30 -18.27 25.54
C ILE A 144 22.49 -18.25 24.21
N GLU A 145 21.66 -19.28 23.98
CA GLU A 145 20.87 -19.43 22.75
C GLU A 145 19.50 -18.75 22.84
N TYR A 146 19.12 -18.19 24.00
CA TYR A 146 17.78 -17.65 24.24
C TYR A 146 17.34 -16.62 23.20
N GLU A 147 18.20 -15.66 22.84
CA GLU A 147 17.86 -14.64 21.85
C GLU A 147 17.61 -15.23 20.45
N ALA A 148 18.39 -16.23 20.06
CA ALA A 148 18.20 -16.93 18.79
C ALA A 148 16.92 -17.77 18.77
N ILE A 149 16.61 -18.45 19.89
CA ILE A 149 15.36 -19.19 20.07
C ILE A 149 14.16 -18.23 20.02
N LEU A 150 14.21 -17.13 20.77
CA LEU A 150 13.17 -16.12 20.83
C LEU A 150 12.89 -15.48 19.45
N ALA A 151 13.93 -15.15 18.69
CA ALA A 151 13.80 -14.63 17.33
C ALA A 151 13.15 -15.64 16.38
N ARG A 152 13.58 -16.91 16.42
CA ARG A 152 13.04 -18.00 15.60
C ARG A 152 11.57 -18.28 15.94
N VAL A 153 11.25 -18.42 17.22
CA VAL A 153 9.87 -18.64 17.70
C VAL A 153 8.96 -17.47 17.32
N SER A 154 9.44 -16.23 17.45
CA SER A 154 8.66 -15.05 17.06
C SER A 154 8.30 -15.08 15.57
N LEU A 155 9.24 -15.45 14.70
CA LEU A 155 9.00 -15.56 13.25
C LEU A 155 7.97 -16.66 12.91
N VAL A 156 8.04 -17.80 13.61
CA VAL A 156 7.09 -18.92 13.42
C VAL A 156 5.69 -18.53 13.85
N VAL A 157 5.57 -17.93 15.05
CA VAL A 157 4.28 -17.43 15.54
C VAL A 157 3.73 -16.39 14.59
N GLU A 158 4.54 -15.44 14.12
CA GLU A 158 4.11 -14.42 13.16
C GLU A 158 3.59 -15.03 11.85
N SER A 159 4.22 -16.11 11.36
CA SER A 159 3.87 -16.71 10.07
C SER A 159 2.63 -17.62 10.10
N ARG A 160 2.32 -18.24 11.24
CA ARG A 160 1.20 -19.20 11.39
C ARG A 160 0.19 -18.82 12.47
N TYR A 161 0.21 -17.58 12.97
CA TYR A 161 -0.62 -17.14 14.09
C TYR A 161 -2.10 -17.54 14.01
N PRO A 162 -2.84 -17.33 12.89
CA PRO A 162 -4.25 -17.70 12.80
C PRO A 162 -4.52 -19.18 13.12
N ILE A 163 -3.59 -20.06 12.75
CA ILE A 163 -3.69 -21.49 13.02
C ILE A 163 -3.61 -21.75 14.53
N TYR A 164 -2.57 -21.23 15.19
CA TYR A 164 -2.37 -21.38 16.63
C TYR A 164 -3.51 -20.75 17.44
N ALA A 165 -3.97 -19.57 17.02
CA ALA A 165 -5.11 -18.87 17.60
C ALA A 165 -6.39 -19.71 17.57
N ARG A 166 -6.74 -20.31 16.42
CA ARG A 166 -7.92 -21.17 16.32
C ARG A 166 -7.75 -22.46 17.14
N LEU A 167 -6.57 -23.10 17.09
CA LEU A 167 -6.28 -24.29 17.91
C LEU A 167 -6.47 -24.01 19.41
N ALA A 168 -6.00 -22.86 19.90
CA ALA A 168 -6.16 -22.45 21.29
C ALA A 168 -7.64 -22.29 21.68
N VAL A 169 -8.48 -21.77 20.78
CA VAL A 169 -9.93 -21.66 21.01
C VAL A 169 -10.60 -23.04 21.00
N LEU A 170 -10.30 -23.87 19.99
CA LEU A 170 -10.89 -25.21 19.86
C LEU A 170 -10.52 -26.14 21.02
N GLN A 171 -9.31 -26.01 21.55
CA GLN A 171 -8.82 -26.81 22.68
C GLN A 171 -9.12 -26.16 24.06
N ASN A 172 -9.78 -25.00 24.09
CA ASN A 172 -10.05 -24.23 25.31
C ASN A 172 -8.77 -23.91 26.13
N SER A 173 -7.67 -23.65 25.42
CA SER A 173 -6.33 -23.37 25.96
C SER A 173 -5.86 -21.95 25.63
N LEU A 174 -6.78 -21.03 25.33
CA LEU A 174 -6.46 -19.63 25.05
C LEU A 174 -5.65 -18.95 26.16
N PRO A 175 -5.93 -19.16 27.47
CA PRO A 175 -5.09 -18.62 28.54
C PRO A 175 -3.64 -19.13 28.49
N ASP A 176 -3.42 -20.40 28.13
CA ASP A 176 -2.08 -20.97 27.99
C ASP A 176 -1.34 -20.36 26.80
N PHE A 177 -2.05 -20.08 25.70
CA PHE A 177 -1.49 -19.39 24.54
C PHE A 177 -1.11 -17.94 24.86
N VAL A 178 -1.95 -17.21 25.60
CA VAL A 178 -1.61 -15.86 26.09
C VAL A 178 -0.41 -15.89 27.03
N GLY A 179 -0.32 -16.90 27.90
CA GLY A 179 0.84 -17.11 28.76
C GLY A 179 2.13 -17.38 27.96
N PHE A 180 2.03 -18.14 26.87
CA PHE A 180 3.15 -18.33 25.94
C PHE A 180 3.58 -17.01 25.28
N LEU A 181 2.62 -16.22 24.77
CA LEU A 181 2.90 -14.91 24.14
C LEU A 181 3.56 -13.93 25.13
N ASP A 182 3.26 -14.01 26.43
CA ASP A 182 3.89 -13.20 27.48
C ASP A 182 5.42 -13.38 27.56
N LEU A 183 5.90 -14.60 27.27
CA LEU A 183 7.32 -14.94 27.25
C LEU A 183 7.94 -14.83 25.85
N ALA A 184 7.16 -15.10 24.81
CA ALA A 184 7.63 -15.15 23.43
C ALA A 184 7.58 -13.79 22.70
N ALA A 185 7.04 -12.73 23.32
CA ALA A 185 6.96 -11.42 22.69
C ALA A 185 8.34 -10.73 22.59
N ALA A 186 9.01 -10.90 21.45
CA ALA A 186 10.30 -10.26 21.17
C ALA A 186 10.18 -8.78 20.75
N ASN A 187 9.02 -8.36 20.27
CA ASN A 187 8.80 -7.03 19.70
C ASN A 187 7.42 -6.46 20.07
N LYS A 188 7.21 -5.18 19.79
CA LYS A 188 5.95 -4.47 20.08
C LYS A 188 4.73 -5.08 19.36
N LYS A 189 4.89 -5.60 18.14
CA LYS A 189 3.81 -6.24 17.36
C LYS A 189 3.24 -7.47 18.10
N MET A 190 4.14 -8.30 18.65
CA MET A 190 3.78 -9.44 19.50
C MET A 190 3.17 -9.02 20.84
N ALA A 191 3.68 -7.97 21.47
CA ALA A 191 3.08 -7.44 22.70
C ALA A 191 1.66 -6.91 22.47
N LEU A 192 1.40 -6.28 21.32
CA LEU A 192 0.08 -5.81 20.93
C LEU A 192 -0.86 -6.96 20.59
N CYS A 193 -0.39 -7.99 19.91
CA CYS A 193 -1.14 -9.24 19.74
C CYS A 193 -1.61 -9.81 21.10
N ARG A 194 -0.71 -9.92 22.08
CA ARG A 194 -1.08 -10.36 23.44
C ARG A 194 -2.10 -9.42 24.08
N ASP A 195 -1.87 -8.11 23.95
CA ASP A 195 -2.75 -7.09 24.50
C ASP A 195 -4.15 -7.14 23.89
N ASP A 196 -4.28 -7.34 22.57
CA ASP A 196 -5.55 -7.48 21.86
C ASP A 196 -6.40 -8.64 22.40
N LEU A 197 -5.76 -9.74 22.80
CA LEU A 197 -6.42 -10.90 23.41
C LEU A 197 -6.86 -10.65 24.86
N LEU A 198 -6.12 -9.82 25.59
CA LEU A 198 -6.38 -9.52 27.01
C LEU A 198 -7.30 -8.33 27.22
N ARG A 199 -7.37 -7.41 26.24
CA ARG A 199 -7.99 -6.10 26.36
C ARG A 199 -9.45 -6.22 26.78
N ARG A 200 -9.77 -5.56 27.91
CA ARG A 200 -11.14 -5.34 28.37
C ARG A 200 -11.39 -3.84 28.55
N PRO A 201 -12.65 -3.38 28.39
CA PRO A 201 -12.99 -2.00 28.65
C PRO A 201 -12.59 -1.57 30.07
N GLY A 202 -11.78 -0.51 30.20
CA GLY A 202 -11.36 0.06 31.49
C GLY A 202 -10.02 -0.44 32.05
N ASP A 203 -9.42 -1.48 31.48
CA ASP A 203 -8.13 -2.01 31.97
C ASP A 203 -6.94 -1.18 31.48
N SER A 204 -5.98 -0.91 32.37
CA SER A 204 -4.68 -0.32 32.00
C SER A 204 -3.84 -1.35 31.22
N PRO A 205 -3.11 -0.91 30.17
CA PRO A 205 -2.26 -1.82 29.40
C PRO A 205 -1.09 -2.34 30.24
N SER A 206 -0.61 -3.53 29.90
CA SER A 206 0.55 -4.14 30.54
C SER A 206 1.50 -4.70 29.48
N LEU A 207 2.80 -4.45 29.66
CA LEU A 207 3.82 -5.05 28.82
C LEU A 207 4.04 -6.52 29.20
N PRO A 208 4.43 -7.38 28.23
CA PRO A 208 4.77 -8.77 28.49
C PRO A 208 6.01 -8.90 29.37
N THR A 209 6.19 -10.02 30.07
CA THR A 209 7.40 -10.26 30.89
C THR A 209 8.68 -10.18 30.06
N ALA A 210 8.63 -10.61 28.79
CA ALA A 210 9.74 -10.48 27.85
C ALA A 210 10.22 -9.03 27.63
N SER A 211 9.40 -8.02 27.92
CA SER A 211 9.76 -6.61 27.72
C SER A 211 10.81 -6.10 28.70
N GLN A 212 11.19 -6.87 29.72
CA GLN A 212 12.20 -6.47 30.70
C GLN A 212 13.59 -6.29 30.08
N THR A 213 13.87 -7.02 29.00
CA THR A 213 15.13 -6.94 28.24
C THR A 213 15.08 -5.95 27.08
N TRP A 214 13.91 -5.36 26.80
CA TRP A 214 13.75 -4.40 25.71
C TRP A 214 14.42 -3.07 26.02
N ARG A 215 14.77 -2.35 24.96
CA ARG A 215 15.20 -0.96 25.06
C ARG A 215 14.06 -0.08 25.57
N GLU A 216 14.40 1.03 26.22
CA GLU A 216 13.42 1.94 26.81
C GLU A 216 12.50 2.60 25.75
N ASP A 217 13.02 2.87 24.56
CA ASP A 217 12.26 3.40 23.41
C ASP A 217 11.14 2.44 22.99
N GLN A 218 11.47 1.16 22.80
CA GLN A 218 10.52 0.11 22.41
C GLN A 218 9.40 -0.07 23.45
N ARG A 219 9.73 0.07 24.73
CA ARG A 219 8.76 -0.02 25.83
C ARG A 219 7.82 1.19 25.85
N ALA A 220 8.36 2.40 25.67
CA ALA A 220 7.57 3.63 25.62
C ALA A 220 6.63 3.63 24.40
N GLU A 221 7.13 3.30 23.22
CA GLU A 221 6.35 3.17 21.99
C GLU A 221 5.18 2.19 22.15
N ALA A 222 5.46 0.97 22.65
CA ALA A 222 4.42 -0.04 22.85
C ALA A 222 3.33 0.43 23.83
N LEU A 223 3.71 1.07 24.93
CA LEU A 223 2.74 1.62 25.89
C LEU A 223 1.91 2.76 25.28
N CYS A 224 2.53 3.69 24.55
CA CYS A 224 1.80 4.76 23.87
C CYS A 224 0.73 4.19 22.92
N VAL A 225 1.09 3.23 22.06
CA VAL A 225 0.15 2.57 21.14
C VAL A 225 -0.98 1.88 21.92
N MET A 226 -0.66 1.10 22.96
CA MET A 226 -1.67 0.40 23.78
C MET A 226 -2.63 1.36 24.51
N HIS A 227 -2.15 2.52 24.97
CA HIS A 227 -2.98 3.56 25.58
C HIS A 227 -3.87 4.25 24.55
N LEU A 228 -3.33 4.57 23.36
CA LEU A 228 -4.10 5.18 22.27
C LEU A 228 -5.21 4.27 21.76
N LEU A 229 -4.97 2.96 21.63
CA LEU A 229 -5.99 1.95 21.26
C LEU A 229 -7.11 1.78 22.30
N ARG A 230 -6.93 2.34 23.50
CA ARG A 230 -7.94 2.38 24.57
C ARG A 230 -8.59 3.75 24.71
N GLY A 231 -8.19 4.74 23.91
CA GLY A 231 -8.65 6.12 24.01
C GLY A 231 -8.01 6.92 25.16
N ASN A 232 -6.96 6.39 25.81
CA ASN A 232 -6.28 7.05 26.93
C ASN A 232 -5.18 8.02 26.45
N GLN A 233 -5.58 9.09 25.77
CA GLN A 233 -4.65 10.06 25.14
C GLN A 233 -3.70 10.72 26.16
N ASP A 234 -4.22 11.20 27.30
CA ASP A 234 -3.41 11.86 28.33
C ASP A 234 -2.27 10.98 28.84
N ALA A 235 -2.54 9.69 29.07
CA ALA A 235 -1.53 8.74 29.53
C ALA A 235 -0.45 8.50 28.48
N ALA A 236 -0.84 8.38 27.20
CA ALA A 236 0.11 8.25 26.10
C ALA A 236 1.02 9.49 25.97
N THR A 237 0.43 10.69 26.12
CA THR A 237 1.16 11.97 26.07
C THR A 237 2.16 12.10 27.22
N GLU A 238 1.79 11.73 28.45
CA GLU A 238 2.70 11.79 29.60
C GLU A 238 3.88 10.80 29.47
N ILE A 239 3.62 9.57 29.00
CA ILE A 239 4.68 8.59 28.73
C ILE A 239 5.65 9.12 27.66
N ALA A 240 5.11 9.71 26.59
CA ALA A 240 5.89 10.24 25.49
C ALA A 240 6.77 11.43 25.92
N LYS A 241 6.21 12.39 26.68
CA LYS A 241 6.96 13.53 27.24
C LYS A 241 8.08 13.08 28.16
N LEU A 242 7.80 12.14 29.06
CA LEU A 242 8.81 11.62 29.99
C LEU A 242 9.96 10.95 29.25
N HIS A 243 9.65 10.14 28.24
CA HIS A 243 10.66 9.50 27.39
C HIS A 243 11.54 10.54 26.70
N ASP A 244 10.94 11.53 26.06
CA ASP A 244 11.69 12.56 25.31
C ASP A 244 12.57 13.43 26.23
N GLN A 245 12.09 13.76 27.44
CA GLN A 245 12.89 14.48 28.45
C GLN A 245 14.12 13.68 28.89
N LEU A 246 13.96 12.38 29.13
CA LEU A 246 15.06 11.49 29.51
C LEU A 246 16.07 11.32 28.36
N ALA A 247 15.58 11.23 27.12
CA ALA A 247 16.44 11.17 25.93
C ALA A 247 17.28 12.45 25.77
N GLN A 248 16.67 13.63 25.95
CA GLN A 248 17.38 14.92 25.89
C GLN A 248 18.48 15.04 26.95
N GLN A 249 18.23 14.59 28.19
CA GLN A 249 19.23 14.61 29.27
C GLN A 249 20.44 13.71 28.96
N ARG A 250 20.22 12.55 28.33
CA ARG A 250 21.30 11.64 27.93
C ARG A 250 22.11 12.16 26.74
N ALA A 251 21.46 12.81 25.77
CA ALA A 251 22.14 13.43 24.63
C ALA A 251 23.11 14.55 25.06
N THR A 252 22.82 15.27 26.15
CA THR A 252 23.77 16.24 26.73
C THR A 252 24.99 15.61 27.41
N GLU A 253 24.99 14.30 27.68
CA GLU A 253 26.08 13.58 28.37
C GLU A 253 26.98 12.78 27.41
N THR A 254 26.52 12.52 26.19
CA THR A 254 27.25 11.76 25.17
C THR A 254 27.16 12.52 23.85
N GLU A 255 28.31 12.94 23.29
CA GLU A 255 28.45 13.63 21.98
C GLU A 255 28.08 12.73 20.77
N GLU A 256 27.14 11.80 20.92
CA GLU A 256 26.58 11.04 19.81
C GLU A 256 25.27 11.68 19.36
N GLU A 257 25.35 12.40 18.23
CA GLU A 257 24.21 12.90 17.47
C GLU A 257 23.28 11.75 17.08
N SER A 258 22.20 11.55 17.84
CA SER A 258 21.05 10.75 17.38
C SER A 258 20.20 11.59 16.43
N SER A 259 20.75 11.92 15.25
CA SER A 259 19.98 12.49 14.15
C SER A 259 19.02 11.43 13.59
N THR A 260 17.82 11.87 13.17
CA THR A 260 16.78 11.17 12.37
C THR A 260 15.49 10.66 13.04
N ARG A 261 15.37 10.50 14.37
CA ARG A 261 14.09 10.08 14.99
C ARG A 261 13.23 11.25 15.48
N HIS A 262 11.97 11.30 15.04
CA HIS A 262 10.97 12.21 15.62
C HIS A 262 10.80 11.94 17.11
N SER A 263 10.58 12.98 17.91
CA SER A 263 10.25 12.83 19.32
C SER A 263 8.94 12.06 19.50
N LEU A 264 8.86 11.19 20.51
CA LEU A 264 7.68 10.35 20.71
C LEU A 264 6.43 11.19 20.98
N ASN A 265 6.59 12.32 21.67
CA ASN A 265 5.52 13.29 21.93
C ASN A 265 5.00 13.93 20.64
N ARG A 266 5.88 14.20 19.67
CA ARG A 266 5.46 14.70 18.35
C ARG A 266 4.58 13.68 17.64
N VAL A 267 4.95 12.39 17.65
CA VAL A 267 4.14 11.32 17.06
C VAL A 267 2.76 11.24 17.72
N VAL A 268 2.70 11.27 19.06
CA VAL A 268 1.42 11.28 19.80
C VAL A 268 0.55 12.46 19.36
N ARG A 269 1.09 13.68 19.35
CA ARG A 269 0.35 14.88 18.93
C ARG A 269 -0.14 14.81 17.48
N MET A 270 0.66 14.24 16.57
CA MET A 270 0.27 14.05 15.17
C MET A 270 -0.95 13.13 15.06
N VAL A 271 -0.94 11.98 15.74
CA VAL A 271 -2.06 11.03 15.69
C VAL A 271 -3.29 11.49 16.48
N THR A 272 -3.11 12.34 17.52
CA THR A 272 -4.22 12.96 18.27
C THR A 272 -4.71 14.29 17.68
N SER A 273 -4.11 14.76 16.57
CA SER A 273 -4.45 16.01 15.87
C SER A 273 -4.19 17.31 16.66
N GLU A 274 -3.20 17.32 17.55
CA GLU A 274 -2.74 18.49 18.31
C GLU A 274 -1.75 19.35 17.50
N TRP A 275 -2.22 19.89 16.36
CA TRP A 275 -1.37 20.57 15.37
C TRP A 275 -0.86 21.95 15.79
N ASP A 276 -1.60 22.72 16.60
CA ASP A 276 -1.17 24.07 17.02
C ASP A 276 0.14 24.04 17.82
N ALA A 277 0.25 23.11 18.78
CA ALA A 277 1.46 22.96 19.58
C ALA A 277 2.67 22.55 18.72
N ILE A 278 2.46 21.73 17.70
CA ILE A 278 3.51 21.35 16.74
C ILE A 278 3.96 22.58 15.92
N ALA A 279 3.01 23.40 15.46
CA ALA A 279 3.29 24.58 14.65
C ALA A 279 4.09 25.62 15.45
N ASP A 280 3.68 25.91 16.69
CA ASP A 280 4.36 26.88 17.56
C ASP A 280 5.80 26.43 17.90
N GLU A 281 5.98 25.21 18.39
CA GLU A 281 7.30 24.68 18.78
C GLU A 281 8.26 24.60 17.57
N SER A 282 7.76 24.16 16.41
CA SER A 282 8.57 24.08 15.19
C SER A 282 8.95 25.48 14.69
N ALA A 283 8.06 26.48 14.79
CA ALA A 283 8.33 27.84 14.38
C ALA A 283 9.38 28.53 15.27
N GLU A 284 9.31 28.31 16.58
CA GLU A 284 10.31 28.83 17.53
C GLU A 284 11.69 28.25 17.25
N GLU A 285 11.77 26.94 17.02
CA GLU A 285 13.02 26.26 16.71
C GLU A 285 13.60 26.71 15.37
N ALA A 286 12.76 26.88 14.34
CA ALA A 286 13.18 27.41 13.05
C ALA A 286 13.79 28.81 13.17
N LYS A 287 13.17 29.71 13.96
CA LYS A 287 13.68 31.07 14.21
C LYS A 287 15.03 31.03 14.96
N ARG A 288 15.19 30.12 15.92
CA ARG A 288 16.45 29.93 16.65
C ARG A 288 17.57 29.49 15.72
N LEU A 289 17.31 28.50 14.87
CA LEU A 289 18.28 27.98 13.91
C LEU A 289 18.67 29.02 12.86
N GLN A 290 17.72 29.80 12.35
CA GLN A 290 18.01 30.92 11.44
C GLN A 290 18.94 31.97 12.06
N GLN A 291 18.73 32.32 13.33
CA GLN A 291 19.64 33.24 14.04
C GLN A 291 21.04 32.63 14.19
N SER A 292 21.14 31.33 14.49
CA SER A 292 22.43 30.65 14.63
C SER A 292 23.18 30.51 13.29
N ALA A 293 22.47 30.48 12.15
CA ALA A 293 23.06 30.36 10.82
C ALA A 293 23.89 31.57 10.37
N GLU A 294 23.90 32.66 11.14
CA GLU A 294 24.75 33.83 10.92
C GLU A 294 26.16 33.65 11.54
N GLU A 295 26.30 32.73 12.51
CA GLU A 295 27.49 32.50 13.32
C GLU A 295 28.12 31.12 13.00
N GLY A 296 29.35 30.85 13.45
CA GLY A 296 29.99 29.54 13.27
C GLY A 296 30.72 29.30 11.93
N THR A 297 31.14 28.06 11.71
CA THR A 297 31.86 27.64 10.49
C THR A 297 30.90 27.51 9.30
N PRO A 298 31.38 27.49 8.04
CA PRO A 298 30.50 27.28 6.88
C PRO A 298 29.66 26.00 6.95
N ALA A 299 30.17 24.93 7.58
CA ALA A 299 29.43 23.70 7.78
C ALA A 299 28.30 23.87 8.79
N ASP A 300 28.56 24.55 9.91
CA ASP A 300 27.54 24.84 10.93
C ASP A 300 26.43 25.73 10.36
N LYS A 301 26.79 26.70 9.51
CA LYS A 301 25.83 27.57 8.82
C LYS A 301 24.96 26.82 7.83
N LEU A 302 25.54 25.87 7.08
CA LEU A 302 24.77 25.02 6.16
C LEU A 302 23.82 24.12 6.94
N HIS A 303 24.31 23.45 7.98
CA HIS A 303 23.49 22.60 8.85
C HIS A 303 22.34 23.40 9.48
N ALA A 304 22.61 24.56 10.08
CA ALA A 304 21.57 25.39 10.68
C ALA A 304 20.50 25.85 9.66
N ARG A 305 20.88 26.10 8.39
CA ARG A 305 19.94 26.42 7.31
C ARG A 305 19.09 25.21 6.92
N ASP A 306 19.72 24.07 6.70
CA ASP A 306 19.05 22.82 6.35
C ASP A 306 18.03 22.45 7.44
N GLU A 307 18.44 22.45 8.71
CA GLU A 307 17.56 22.16 9.85
C GLU A 307 16.42 23.20 9.96
N ALA A 308 16.69 24.48 9.72
CA ALA A 308 15.66 25.51 9.70
C ALA A 308 14.61 25.28 8.60
N ILE A 309 15.02 24.79 7.42
CA ILE A 309 14.07 24.41 6.35
C ILE A 309 13.14 23.29 6.81
N ARG A 310 13.67 22.26 7.48
CA ARG A 310 12.81 21.19 8.01
C ARG A 310 11.81 21.72 9.03
N HIS A 311 12.25 22.55 9.98
CA HIS A 311 11.35 23.11 11.00
C HIS A 311 10.33 24.10 10.42
N TRP A 312 10.68 24.89 9.40
CA TRP A 312 9.71 25.72 8.69
C TRP A 312 8.73 24.89 7.86
N SER A 313 9.19 23.78 7.28
CA SER A 313 8.32 22.85 6.56
C SER A 313 7.30 22.21 7.51
N ASP A 314 7.76 21.73 8.68
CA ASP A 314 6.92 21.23 9.77
C ASP A 314 5.91 22.27 10.25
N THR A 315 6.35 23.53 10.39
CA THR A 315 5.48 24.65 10.77
C THR A 315 4.38 24.86 9.73
N LEU A 316 4.72 24.87 8.44
CA LEU A 316 3.75 25.07 7.36
C LEU A 316 2.72 23.93 7.30
N ILE A 317 3.20 22.69 7.42
CA ILE A 317 2.41 21.44 7.50
C ILE A 317 1.42 21.50 8.69
N ALA A 318 1.89 21.86 9.87
CA ALA A 318 1.08 21.92 11.08
C ALA A 318 0.11 23.11 11.08
N ALA A 319 0.58 24.32 10.74
CA ALA A 319 -0.24 25.54 10.70
C ALA A 319 -1.36 25.45 9.66
N THR A 320 -1.13 24.76 8.53
CA THR A 320 -2.18 24.50 7.54
C THR A 320 -3.26 23.58 8.11
N ARG A 321 -2.90 22.57 8.92
CA ARG A 321 -3.85 21.63 9.52
C ARG A 321 -4.60 22.21 10.72
N SER A 322 -3.99 23.14 11.45
CA SER A 322 -4.65 23.81 12.57
C SER A 322 -5.45 25.05 12.16
N GLY A 323 -5.34 25.50 10.90
CA GLY A 323 -6.00 26.72 10.42
C GLY A 323 -5.31 28.02 10.83
N ASN A 324 -4.09 27.95 11.39
CA ASN A 324 -3.33 29.12 11.81
C ASN A 324 -2.73 29.87 10.59
N SER A 325 -3.53 30.77 10.03
CA SER A 325 -3.17 31.54 8.82
C SER A 325 -1.93 32.44 9.01
N SER A 326 -1.69 32.93 10.23
CA SER A 326 -0.53 33.78 10.54
C SER A 326 0.78 33.01 10.47
N LEU A 327 0.86 31.85 11.14
CA LEU A 327 2.05 31.00 11.09
C LEU A 327 2.24 30.39 9.70
N ARG A 328 1.14 30.03 9.02
CA ARG A 328 1.18 29.57 7.62
C ARG A 328 1.90 30.59 6.74
N GLN A 329 1.52 31.87 6.81
CA GLN A 329 2.15 32.90 5.99
C GLN A 329 3.61 33.14 6.39
N GLN A 330 3.91 33.19 7.69
CA GLN A 330 5.29 33.31 8.17
C GLN A 330 6.19 32.19 7.63
N ALA A 331 5.71 30.95 7.64
CA ALA A 331 6.46 29.80 7.14
C ALA A 331 6.67 29.88 5.63
N ILE A 332 5.64 30.25 4.85
CA ILE A 332 5.77 30.44 3.40
C ILE A 332 6.81 31.52 3.09
N ASP A 333 6.75 32.66 3.77
CA ASP A 333 7.67 33.77 3.54
C ASP A 333 9.12 33.35 3.86
N ALA A 334 9.34 32.62 4.96
CA ALA A 334 10.65 32.13 5.36
C ALA A 334 11.23 31.09 4.37
N LEU A 335 10.39 30.15 3.92
CA LEU A 335 10.79 29.13 2.93
C LEU A 335 11.14 29.78 1.58
N LYS A 336 10.34 30.74 1.10
CA LYS A 336 10.61 31.46 -0.16
C LYS A 336 11.89 32.28 -0.10
N GLN A 337 12.16 32.95 1.01
CA GLN A 337 13.39 33.74 1.18
C GLN A 337 14.67 32.89 1.13
N THR A 338 14.58 31.60 1.46
CA THR A 338 15.74 30.70 1.51
C THR A 338 16.09 30.10 0.13
N SER A 339 15.24 30.27 -0.88
CA SER A 339 15.43 29.74 -2.24
C SER A 339 16.68 30.26 -3.00
N ASP A 340 17.31 31.31 -2.48
CA ASP A 340 18.55 31.90 -3.00
C ASP A 340 19.82 31.43 -2.25
N ALA A 341 19.69 30.62 -1.21
CA ALA A 341 20.79 30.12 -0.41
C ALA A 341 21.22 28.70 -0.85
N SER A 342 22.52 28.39 -0.72
CA SER A 342 23.01 27.01 -0.89
C SER A 342 22.46 26.11 0.21
N LEU A 343 21.78 25.04 -0.18
CA LEU A 343 21.21 24.00 0.69
C LEU A 343 21.78 22.63 0.28
N SER A 344 21.59 21.63 1.14
CA SER A 344 21.87 20.24 0.75
C SER A 344 20.74 19.70 -0.15
N PRO A 345 21.00 18.80 -1.12
CA PRO A 345 19.99 18.34 -2.11
C PRO A 345 18.69 17.78 -1.50
N SER A 346 18.79 17.03 -0.39
CA SER A 346 17.61 16.50 0.32
C SER A 346 16.71 17.60 0.90
N TYR A 347 17.30 18.73 1.29
CA TYR A 347 16.58 19.87 1.85
C TYR A 347 16.03 20.80 0.76
N GLU A 348 16.70 20.92 -0.39
CA GLU A 348 16.12 21.54 -1.59
C GLU A 348 14.87 20.76 -2.04
N THR A 349 14.98 19.43 -2.03
CA THR A 349 13.87 18.53 -2.33
C THR A 349 12.70 18.71 -1.36
N LEU A 350 12.97 18.73 -0.05
CA LEU A 350 11.95 18.99 0.96
C LEU A 350 11.30 20.37 0.80
N LEU A 351 12.10 21.40 0.47
CA LEU A 351 11.64 22.78 0.31
C LEU A 351 10.61 22.91 -0.82
N TRP A 352 10.95 22.47 -2.04
CA TRP A 352 10.02 22.62 -3.17
C TRP A 352 8.80 21.72 -2.99
N ARG A 353 8.94 20.50 -2.45
CA ARG A 353 7.81 19.60 -2.16
C ARG A 353 6.85 20.22 -1.16
N THR A 354 7.37 20.81 -0.08
CA THR A 354 6.56 21.47 0.95
C THR A 354 5.81 22.66 0.38
N LEU A 355 6.48 23.55 -0.36
CA LEU A 355 5.81 24.68 -1.02
C LEU A 355 4.72 24.21 -1.99
N LEU A 356 5.02 23.17 -2.79
CA LEU A 356 4.09 22.62 -3.77
C LEU A 356 2.81 22.09 -3.12
N ILE A 357 2.91 21.21 -2.12
CA ILE A 357 1.73 20.59 -1.47
C ILE A 357 0.86 21.61 -0.71
N HIS A 358 1.36 22.83 -0.52
CA HIS A 358 0.64 23.93 0.13
C HIS A 358 0.16 25.01 -0.86
N GLY A 359 0.21 24.72 -2.17
CA GLY A 359 -0.35 25.54 -3.24
C GLY A 359 0.58 26.65 -3.75
N GLU A 360 1.84 26.69 -3.32
CA GLU A 360 2.84 27.66 -3.80
C GLU A 360 3.56 27.12 -5.05
N VAL A 361 2.78 26.76 -6.07
CA VAL A 361 3.21 26.01 -7.27
C VAL A 361 4.33 26.72 -8.03
N ASP A 362 4.17 28.01 -8.34
CA ASP A 362 5.15 28.75 -9.15
C ASP A 362 6.50 28.86 -8.42
N SER A 363 6.49 29.06 -7.10
CA SER A 363 7.72 29.08 -6.30
C SER A 363 8.40 27.72 -6.23
N ALA A 364 7.64 26.63 -6.17
CA ALA A 364 8.20 25.28 -6.22
C ALA A 364 8.83 24.98 -7.60
N ILE A 365 8.17 25.39 -8.70
CA ILE A 365 8.68 25.27 -10.07
C ILE A 365 9.98 26.06 -10.24
N ASP A 366 10.05 27.30 -9.75
CA ASP A 366 11.23 28.15 -9.89
C ASP A 366 12.45 27.61 -9.11
N ILE A 367 12.22 26.89 -8.01
CA ILE A 367 13.28 26.17 -7.27
C ILE A 367 13.73 24.94 -8.08
N LEU A 368 12.78 24.12 -8.53
CA LEU A 368 13.06 22.87 -9.23
C LEU A 368 13.65 23.07 -10.62
N GLU A 369 13.34 24.17 -11.31
CA GLU A 369 13.90 24.53 -12.63
C GLU A 369 15.43 24.51 -12.64
N LYS A 370 16.06 24.90 -11.52
CA LYS A 370 17.53 24.96 -11.40
C LYS A 370 18.16 23.56 -11.38
N GLU A 371 17.46 22.57 -10.84
CA GLU A 371 17.93 21.19 -10.66
C GLU A 371 17.47 20.28 -11.79
N SER A 372 16.17 20.28 -12.08
CA SER A 372 15.52 19.40 -13.05
C SER A 372 14.40 20.13 -13.82
N PRO A 373 14.74 20.79 -14.96
CA PRO A 373 13.75 21.48 -15.80
C PRO A 373 12.62 20.57 -16.29
N ARG A 374 12.89 19.27 -16.49
CA ARG A 374 11.90 18.29 -16.95
C ARG A 374 10.85 17.99 -15.88
N GLU A 375 11.27 17.81 -14.63
CA GLU A 375 10.34 17.62 -13.51
C GLU A 375 9.53 18.89 -13.24
N ALA A 376 10.18 20.06 -13.29
CA ALA A 376 9.51 21.35 -13.21
C ALA A 376 8.45 21.52 -14.32
N SER A 377 8.78 21.10 -15.56
CA SER A 377 7.82 21.09 -16.67
C SER A 377 6.65 20.14 -16.42
N ALA A 378 6.89 18.95 -15.86
CA ALA A 378 5.83 17.99 -15.57
C ALA A 378 4.83 18.55 -14.55
N ILE A 379 5.32 19.23 -13.49
CA ILE A 379 4.49 19.93 -12.51
C ILE A 379 3.72 21.09 -13.18
N ALA A 380 4.39 21.90 -14.01
CA ALA A 380 3.76 23.03 -14.69
C ALA A 380 2.60 22.59 -15.59
N VAL A 381 2.83 21.57 -16.44
CA VAL A 381 1.79 20.99 -17.30
C VAL A 381 0.64 20.45 -16.46
N LYS A 382 0.95 19.68 -15.40
CA LYS A 382 -0.08 19.08 -14.55
C LYS A 382 -0.94 20.10 -13.78
N THR A 383 -0.43 21.31 -13.58
CA THR A 383 -1.10 22.41 -12.87
C THR A 383 -1.67 23.47 -13.82
N SER A 384 -1.95 23.09 -15.07
CA SER A 384 -2.54 23.94 -16.12
C SER A 384 -1.68 25.13 -16.54
N ARG A 385 -0.35 25.05 -16.38
CA ARG A 385 0.65 26.04 -16.80
C ARG A 385 1.44 25.54 -18.03
N HIS A 386 0.73 25.07 -19.06
CA HIS A 386 1.30 24.42 -20.24
C HIS A 386 2.39 25.25 -20.95
N VAL A 387 2.19 26.55 -21.14
CA VAL A 387 3.21 27.43 -21.75
C VAL A 387 4.49 27.49 -20.93
N ARG A 388 4.39 27.62 -19.60
CA ARG A 388 5.57 27.60 -18.72
C ARG A 388 6.28 26.24 -18.80
N GLY A 389 5.52 25.14 -18.85
CA GLY A 389 6.07 23.80 -19.08
C GLY A 389 6.90 23.70 -20.35
N LEU A 390 6.36 24.17 -21.48
CA LEU A 390 7.09 24.19 -22.76
C LEU A 390 8.34 25.08 -22.69
N GLN A 391 8.25 26.26 -22.08
CA GLN A 391 9.39 27.17 -21.90
C GLN A 391 10.52 26.54 -21.09
N LEU A 392 10.22 25.78 -20.05
CA LEU A 392 11.22 25.09 -19.21
C LEU A 392 12.02 24.05 -20.01
N LEU A 393 11.44 23.49 -21.08
CA LEU A 393 12.10 22.56 -22.00
C LEU A 393 12.77 23.25 -23.20
N GLY A 394 12.62 24.57 -23.31
CA GLY A 394 13.11 25.36 -24.44
C GLY A 394 12.26 25.26 -25.71
N PHE A 395 10.99 24.87 -25.59
CA PHE A 395 10.04 24.90 -26.70
C PHE A 395 9.18 26.16 -26.65
N ASP A 396 9.08 26.84 -27.79
CA ASP A 396 8.17 27.98 -27.96
C ASP A 396 6.83 27.48 -28.51
N ALA A 397 5.76 27.67 -27.72
CA ALA A 397 4.40 27.25 -28.05
C ALA A 397 3.89 27.87 -29.36
N GLU A 398 4.30 29.10 -29.68
CA GLU A 398 3.88 29.79 -30.90
C GLU A 398 4.60 29.26 -32.15
N GLN A 399 5.73 28.57 -31.97
CA GLN A 399 6.60 28.12 -33.06
C GLN A 399 6.53 26.61 -33.31
N LEU A 400 5.67 25.88 -32.60
CA LEU A 400 5.52 24.43 -32.72
C LEU A 400 5.43 24.00 -34.20
N ASP A 401 4.56 24.63 -35.00
CA ASP A 401 4.34 24.23 -36.40
C ASP A 401 5.55 24.49 -37.31
N THR A 402 6.39 25.46 -36.95
CA THR A 402 7.51 25.92 -37.78
C THR A 402 8.82 25.21 -37.45
N HIS A 403 9.05 24.85 -36.19
CA HIS A 403 10.32 24.30 -35.71
C HIS A 403 10.23 22.83 -35.26
N LEU A 404 9.05 22.20 -35.27
CA LEU A 404 8.89 20.81 -34.82
C LEU A 404 9.87 19.84 -35.49
N GLU A 405 9.98 19.88 -36.81
CA GLU A 405 10.88 18.99 -37.56
C GLU A 405 12.34 19.24 -37.17
N GLN A 406 12.74 20.50 -36.99
CA GLN A 406 14.09 20.84 -36.53
C GLN A 406 14.39 20.26 -35.15
N TRP A 407 13.43 20.32 -34.21
CA TRP A 407 13.62 19.77 -32.86
C TRP A 407 13.68 18.24 -32.85
N ILE A 408 12.85 17.57 -33.66
CA ILE A 408 12.89 16.10 -33.77
C ILE A 408 14.21 15.67 -34.45
N ASP A 409 14.61 16.34 -35.52
CA ASP A 409 15.88 16.08 -36.21
C ASP A 409 17.07 16.29 -35.27
N GLU A 410 17.07 17.36 -34.47
CA GLU A 410 18.11 17.61 -33.46
C GLU A 410 18.17 16.49 -32.42
N ALA A 411 17.01 16.03 -31.91
CA ALA A 411 16.94 14.92 -30.97
C ALA A 411 17.47 13.61 -31.59
N ILE A 412 17.10 13.33 -32.83
CA ILE A 412 17.56 12.16 -33.60
C ILE A 412 19.07 12.21 -33.82
N ASP A 413 19.59 13.35 -34.28
CA ASP A 413 21.01 13.54 -34.57
C ASP A 413 21.86 13.44 -33.31
N GLN A 414 21.41 14.04 -32.20
CA GLN A 414 22.07 13.90 -30.91
C GLN A 414 22.12 12.44 -30.45
N GLN A 415 20.99 11.71 -30.53
CA GLN A 415 20.97 10.30 -30.13
C GLN A 415 21.85 9.43 -31.04
N ARG A 416 21.87 9.68 -32.35
CA ARG A 416 22.75 8.97 -33.30
C ARG A 416 24.23 9.28 -33.11
N SER A 417 24.55 10.46 -32.58
CA SER A 417 25.94 10.86 -32.30
C SER A 417 26.55 10.14 -31.09
N VAL A 418 25.73 9.44 -30.28
CA VAL A 418 26.21 8.66 -29.12
C VAL A 418 27.08 7.49 -29.61
N PRO A 419 28.37 7.41 -29.21
CA PRO A 419 29.26 6.35 -29.66
C PRO A 419 28.79 4.95 -29.25
N GLU A 420 28.98 3.95 -30.13
CA GLU A 420 28.57 2.55 -29.90
C GLU A 420 29.17 1.94 -28.61
N LYS A 421 30.40 2.34 -28.26
CA LYS A 421 31.06 1.97 -26.99
C LYS A 421 30.31 2.46 -25.75
N ASP A 422 29.59 3.59 -25.85
CA ASP A 422 28.90 4.24 -24.74
C ASP A 422 27.46 3.72 -24.62
N LEU A 423 26.91 3.12 -25.70
CA LEU A 423 25.64 2.39 -25.71
C LEU A 423 25.72 1.01 -25.03
N THR A 424 26.94 0.47 -24.87
CA THR A 424 27.21 -0.87 -24.33
C THR A 424 27.95 -0.89 -22.98
N SER A 425 28.39 0.28 -22.47
CA SER A 425 29.17 0.39 -21.23
C SER A 425 28.52 1.30 -20.17
N GLY A 426 28.06 0.74 -19.07
CA GLY A 426 27.65 1.48 -17.85
C GLY A 426 26.16 1.40 -17.50
N SER A 427 25.77 1.93 -16.34
CA SER A 427 24.54 1.65 -15.60
C SER A 427 23.26 2.43 -15.98
N GLY A 428 23.25 3.26 -17.02
CA GLY A 428 22.10 4.12 -17.37
C GLY A 428 21.31 3.63 -18.57
N VAL A 429 19.98 3.53 -18.44
CA VAL A 429 19.03 3.19 -19.53
C VAL A 429 18.18 4.40 -19.88
N THR A 430 18.82 5.47 -20.36
CA THR A 430 18.12 6.74 -20.67
C THR A 430 18.57 7.29 -22.03
N PRO A 431 17.63 7.76 -22.87
CA PRO A 431 17.94 8.52 -24.08
C PRO A 431 18.70 9.82 -23.77
N THR A 432 19.18 10.51 -24.80
CA THR A 432 19.68 11.89 -24.67
C THR A 432 18.58 12.82 -24.17
N ASP A 433 18.98 13.92 -23.52
CA ASP A 433 18.05 14.90 -22.96
C ASP A 433 17.07 15.42 -24.00
N LYS A 434 17.51 15.71 -25.24
CA LYS A 434 16.61 16.17 -26.31
C LYS A 434 15.55 15.16 -26.75
N VAL A 435 15.85 13.85 -26.71
CA VAL A 435 14.82 12.83 -26.94
C VAL A 435 13.81 12.85 -25.81
N LEU A 436 14.27 12.96 -24.55
CA LEU A 436 13.39 13.05 -23.39
C LEU A 436 12.53 14.33 -23.40
N ASP A 437 13.09 15.47 -23.80
CA ASP A 437 12.35 16.72 -24.01
C ASP A 437 11.26 16.55 -25.07
N CYS A 438 11.57 15.90 -26.20
CA CYS A 438 10.58 15.61 -27.25
C CYS A 438 9.48 14.67 -26.76
N LEU A 439 9.79 13.68 -25.92
CA LEU A 439 8.77 12.80 -25.32
C LEU A 439 7.86 13.57 -24.36
N THR A 440 8.40 14.50 -23.59
CA THR A 440 7.59 15.39 -22.75
C THR A 440 6.74 16.33 -23.60
N LEU A 441 7.29 16.92 -24.67
CA LEU A 441 6.53 17.71 -25.65
C LEU A 441 5.41 16.90 -26.29
N MET A 442 5.65 15.64 -26.65
CA MET A 442 4.64 14.72 -27.18
C MET A 442 3.48 14.55 -26.19
N ARG A 443 3.78 14.33 -24.91
CA ARG A 443 2.75 14.23 -23.87
C ARG A 443 1.97 15.54 -23.71
N THR A 444 2.67 16.67 -23.56
CA THR A 444 2.03 17.99 -23.46
C THR A 444 1.16 18.29 -24.67
N ALA A 445 1.61 17.93 -25.88
CA ALA A 445 0.86 18.09 -27.12
C ALA A 445 -0.43 17.26 -27.13
N ILE A 446 -0.43 16.05 -26.57
CA ILE A 446 -1.66 15.27 -26.37
C ILE A 446 -2.60 16.01 -25.40
N ASP A 447 -2.07 16.50 -24.28
CA ASP A 447 -2.84 17.18 -23.23
C ASP A 447 -3.51 18.47 -23.75
N VAL A 448 -2.87 19.20 -24.67
CA VAL A 448 -3.42 20.44 -25.28
C VAL A 448 -4.12 20.24 -26.64
N GLY A 449 -4.50 19.01 -26.97
CA GLY A 449 -5.24 18.70 -28.20
C GLY A 449 -4.44 18.73 -29.52
N ARG A 450 -3.13 18.92 -29.48
CA ARG A 450 -2.21 18.88 -30.63
C ARG A 450 -1.81 17.45 -30.99
N GLN A 451 -2.80 16.62 -31.32
CA GLN A 451 -2.59 15.21 -31.67
C GLN A 451 -1.67 15.04 -32.90
N ASP A 452 -1.68 16.00 -33.81
CA ASP A 452 -0.83 16.04 -35.00
C ASP A 452 0.66 16.13 -34.64
N VAL A 453 1.03 17.00 -33.70
CA VAL A 453 2.40 17.17 -33.20
C VAL A 453 2.83 15.91 -32.46
N ALA A 454 1.99 15.43 -31.55
CA ALA A 454 2.29 14.24 -30.77
C ALA A 454 2.51 13.00 -31.63
N TYR A 455 1.62 12.75 -32.61
CA TYR A 455 1.74 11.59 -33.50
C TYR A 455 2.99 11.68 -34.38
N ARG A 456 3.37 12.88 -34.85
CA ARG A 456 4.61 13.08 -35.60
C ARG A 456 5.85 12.74 -34.76
N ILE A 457 5.93 13.22 -33.52
CA ILE A 457 7.04 12.88 -32.61
C ILE A 457 7.08 11.36 -32.37
N ALA A 458 5.93 10.75 -32.05
CA ALA A 458 5.84 9.32 -31.75
C ALA A 458 6.30 8.45 -32.93
N THR A 459 5.84 8.76 -34.14
CA THR A 459 6.17 8.01 -35.36
C THR A 459 7.63 8.20 -35.75
N GLN A 460 8.13 9.43 -35.85
CA GLN A 460 9.51 9.69 -36.28
C GLN A 460 10.54 9.11 -35.30
N LEU A 461 10.32 9.24 -33.98
CA LEU A 461 11.22 8.64 -32.99
C LEU A 461 11.17 7.11 -32.99
N SER A 462 10.04 6.51 -33.32
CA SER A 462 9.91 5.05 -33.44
C SER A 462 10.56 4.52 -34.73
N ASP A 463 10.30 5.18 -35.86
CA ASP A 463 10.81 4.80 -37.18
C ASP A 463 12.32 5.00 -37.32
N SER A 464 12.88 5.94 -36.56
CA SER A 464 14.33 6.23 -36.56
C SER A 464 15.21 5.08 -36.07
N ARG A 465 14.63 4.08 -35.38
CA ARG A 465 15.29 2.86 -34.84
C ARG A 465 16.59 3.13 -34.11
N MET A 466 16.60 4.17 -33.29
CA MET A 466 17.78 4.55 -32.54
C MET A 466 17.93 3.68 -31.30
N TYR A 467 19.17 3.32 -30.99
CA TYR A 467 19.50 2.57 -29.78
C TYR A 467 19.82 3.51 -28.62
N VAL A 468 19.35 3.12 -27.45
CA VAL A 468 19.61 3.76 -26.16
C VAL A 468 20.57 2.86 -25.38
N LYS A 469 21.38 3.49 -24.53
CA LYS A 469 22.34 2.83 -23.66
C LYS A 469 21.65 1.74 -22.83
N ALA A 470 22.20 0.53 -22.84
CA ALA A 470 21.76 -0.54 -21.96
C ALA A 470 22.77 -0.79 -20.85
N SER A 471 22.28 -1.25 -19.69
CA SER A 471 23.13 -1.67 -18.57
C SER A 471 24.14 -2.74 -19.00
N PRO A 472 25.30 -2.88 -18.34
CA PRO A 472 26.31 -3.86 -18.74
C PRO A 472 25.72 -5.27 -18.70
N GLY A 473 25.75 -5.98 -19.83
CA GLY A 473 25.18 -7.33 -19.97
C GLY A 473 23.70 -7.40 -20.37
N ARG A 474 23.04 -6.27 -20.70
CA ARG A 474 21.72 -6.23 -21.35
C ARG A 474 21.83 -5.73 -22.79
N GLU A 475 20.92 -6.20 -23.65
CA GLU A 475 20.82 -5.74 -25.04
C GLU A 475 20.36 -4.28 -25.11
N SER A 476 20.84 -3.55 -26.13
CA SER A 476 20.46 -2.16 -26.39
C SER A 476 18.95 -2.04 -26.63
N VAL A 477 18.33 -1.01 -26.06
CA VAL A 477 16.88 -0.76 -26.13
C VAL A 477 16.59 0.27 -27.21
N LEU A 478 15.53 0.08 -28.01
CA LEU A 478 15.10 1.08 -29.01
C LEU A 478 14.41 2.29 -28.37
N THR A 479 14.58 3.47 -28.97
CA THR A 479 13.83 4.71 -28.61
C THR A 479 12.32 4.54 -28.70
N GLN A 480 11.85 3.68 -29.61
CA GLN A 480 10.45 3.26 -29.71
C GLN A 480 9.88 2.77 -28.37
N HIS A 481 10.64 2.02 -27.56
CA HIS A 481 10.13 1.55 -26.26
C HIS A 481 9.90 2.71 -25.28
N PHE A 482 10.67 3.80 -25.39
CA PHE A 482 10.43 5.01 -24.59
C PHE A 482 9.20 5.76 -25.10
N VAL A 483 8.97 5.83 -26.42
CA VAL A 483 7.73 6.35 -27.00
C VAL A 483 6.53 5.58 -26.46
N LEU A 484 6.56 4.25 -26.51
CA LEU A 484 5.50 3.39 -25.99
C LEU A 484 5.30 3.58 -24.48
N ALA A 485 6.39 3.67 -23.70
CA ALA A 485 6.32 3.92 -22.27
C ALA A 485 5.71 5.29 -21.92
N THR A 486 6.00 6.33 -22.70
CA THR A 486 5.40 7.65 -22.53
C THR A 486 3.92 7.64 -22.93
N LEU A 487 3.58 7.00 -24.05
CA LEU A 487 2.18 6.84 -24.47
C LEU A 487 1.37 5.99 -23.49
N ALA A 488 2.00 5.07 -22.76
CA ALA A 488 1.32 4.22 -21.79
C ALA A 488 0.69 4.99 -20.62
N ALA A 489 1.10 6.24 -20.40
CA ALA A 489 0.49 7.15 -19.44
C ALA A 489 -0.67 7.98 -20.04
N THR A 490 -1.10 7.68 -21.27
CA THR A 490 -2.13 8.41 -22.02
C THR A 490 -3.26 7.47 -22.47
N SER A 491 -4.37 8.03 -22.97
CA SER A 491 -5.49 7.24 -23.51
C SER A 491 -5.29 6.74 -24.95
N LYS A 492 -4.08 6.86 -25.52
CA LYS A 492 -3.80 6.55 -26.94
C LYS A 492 -3.43 5.08 -27.17
N THR A 493 -4.23 4.16 -26.65
CA THR A 493 -4.00 2.70 -26.73
C THR A 493 -3.85 2.21 -28.17
N ASP A 494 -4.65 2.73 -29.11
CA ASP A 494 -4.56 2.33 -30.51
C ASP A 494 -3.22 2.73 -31.17
N TRP A 495 -2.63 3.86 -30.74
CA TRP A 495 -1.29 4.25 -31.20
C TRP A 495 -0.23 3.30 -30.66
N ILE A 496 -0.35 2.90 -29.39
CA ILE A 496 0.55 1.93 -28.75
C ILE A 496 0.51 0.61 -29.52
N PHE A 497 -0.68 0.09 -29.85
CA PHE A 497 -0.81 -1.17 -30.59
C PHE A 497 -0.15 -1.10 -31.96
N LYS A 498 -0.39 -0.01 -32.69
CA LYS A 498 0.19 0.21 -34.02
C LYS A 498 1.71 0.39 -33.97
N LEU A 499 2.22 1.19 -33.03
CA LEU A 499 3.64 1.46 -32.88
C LEU A 499 4.40 0.27 -32.28
N ALA A 500 3.76 -0.60 -31.49
CA ALA A 500 4.39 -1.79 -30.93
C ALA A 500 4.38 -3.00 -31.88
N ALA A 501 3.55 -2.97 -32.93
CA ALA A 501 3.41 -4.04 -33.90
C ALA A 501 4.76 -4.36 -34.58
N PRO A 502 5.20 -5.64 -34.58
CA PRO A 502 6.47 -6.00 -35.19
C PRO A 502 6.33 -6.13 -36.71
N GLU A 503 7.38 -5.77 -37.46
CA GLU A 503 7.40 -5.96 -38.93
C GLU A 503 7.31 -7.45 -39.33
N LYS A 504 7.89 -8.32 -38.51
CA LYS A 504 7.93 -9.77 -38.72
C LYS A 504 7.65 -10.47 -37.38
N PRO A 505 7.03 -11.65 -37.38
CA PRO A 505 6.74 -12.39 -36.15
C PRO A 505 8.01 -12.63 -35.30
N SER A 506 9.15 -12.85 -35.95
CA SER A 506 10.46 -13.06 -35.30
C SER A 506 11.06 -11.81 -34.64
N LEU A 507 10.48 -10.62 -34.84
CA LEU A 507 10.95 -9.35 -34.29
C LEU A 507 10.10 -8.85 -33.11
N LEU A 508 9.20 -9.70 -32.59
CA LEU A 508 8.36 -9.34 -31.45
C LEU A 508 9.22 -9.18 -30.18
N SER A 509 9.34 -7.95 -29.71
CA SER A 509 10.12 -7.60 -28.52
C SER A 509 9.36 -7.92 -27.23
N ARG A 510 9.99 -8.67 -26.30
CA ARG A 510 9.44 -8.90 -24.94
C ARG A 510 9.20 -7.59 -24.19
N LEU A 511 10.04 -6.57 -24.42
CA LEU A 511 9.84 -5.25 -23.82
C LEU A 511 8.61 -4.54 -24.41
N SER A 512 8.35 -4.69 -25.72
CA SER A 512 7.10 -4.18 -26.32
C SER A 512 5.88 -4.85 -25.72
N LEU A 513 5.90 -6.17 -25.55
CA LEU A 513 4.81 -6.90 -24.89
C LEU A 513 4.59 -6.43 -23.45
N ARG A 514 5.67 -6.22 -22.69
CA ARG A 514 5.60 -5.67 -21.31
C ARG A 514 4.95 -4.30 -21.27
N LEU A 515 5.29 -3.43 -22.23
CA LEU A 515 4.75 -2.07 -22.27
C LEU A 515 3.28 -2.07 -22.70
N VAL A 516 2.90 -2.93 -23.65
CA VAL A 516 1.50 -3.10 -24.06
C VAL A 516 0.67 -3.71 -22.93
N SER A 517 1.19 -4.70 -22.19
CA SER A 517 0.44 -5.31 -21.08
C SER A 517 0.22 -4.36 -19.91
N ARG A 518 0.90 -3.21 -19.85
CA ARG A 518 0.66 -2.18 -18.82
C ARG A 518 -0.54 -1.29 -19.12
N VAL A 519 -1.02 -1.26 -20.36
CA VAL A 519 -2.19 -0.45 -20.77
C VAL A 519 -3.41 -1.30 -21.08
N VAL A 520 -3.29 -2.61 -20.89
CA VAL A 520 -4.33 -3.58 -21.19
C VAL A 520 -4.46 -4.50 -19.98
N GLU A 521 -5.63 -4.52 -19.34
CA GLU A 521 -5.95 -5.46 -18.26
C GLU A 521 -7.03 -6.44 -18.76
N PRO A 522 -6.99 -7.74 -18.39
CA PRO A 522 -6.12 -8.40 -17.43
C PRO A 522 -5.00 -9.24 -18.12
N THR A 523 -3.99 -8.60 -18.72
CA THR A 523 -2.97 -9.32 -19.50
C THR A 523 -1.55 -9.13 -18.98
N ASN A 524 -0.63 -9.95 -19.48
CA ASN A 524 0.81 -9.92 -19.23
C ASN A 524 1.59 -10.22 -20.53
N GLU A 525 2.92 -10.21 -20.43
CA GLU A 525 3.82 -10.52 -21.54
C GLU A 525 3.52 -11.89 -22.14
N GLU A 526 3.38 -12.90 -21.29
CA GLU A 526 3.20 -14.30 -21.65
C GLU A 526 1.84 -14.51 -22.37
N LEU A 527 0.75 -13.93 -21.85
CA LEU A 527 -0.58 -14.05 -22.46
C LEU A 527 -0.64 -13.32 -23.81
N LEU A 528 -0.13 -12.10 -23.91
CA LEU A 528 -0.09 -11.37 -25.19
C LEU A 528 0.74 -12.11 -26.24
N TYR A 529 1.89 -12.66 -25.84
CA TYR A 529 2.71 -13.48 -26.73
C TYR A 529 1.91 -14.66 -27.27
N TYR A 530 1.24 -15.40 -26.38
CA TYR A 530 0.45 -16.56 -26.76
C TYR A 530 -0.73 -16.18 -27.66
N LEU A 531 -1.47 -15.12 -27.34
CA LEU A 531 -2.59 -14.66 -28.17
C LEU A 531 -2.13 -14.25 -29.57
N ASN A 532 -1.01 -13.53 -29.69
CA ASN A 532 -0.43 -13.16 -30.98
C ASN A 532 -0.01 -14.40 -31.78
N TRP A 533 0.63 -15.36 -31.13
CA TRP A 533 0.99 -16.63 -31.75
C TRP A 533 -0.25 -17.41 -32.22
N PHE A 534 -1.30 -17.48 -31.39
CA PHE A 534 -2.53 -18.20 -31.66
C PHE A 534 -3.26 -17.63 -32.88
N VAL A 535 -3.45 -16.30 -32.92
CA VAL A 535 -4.08 -15.61 -34.06
C VAL A 535 -3.27 -15.84 -35.34
N TYR A 536 -1.94 -15.66 -35.28
CA TYR A 536 -1.06 -15.85 -36.44
C TYR A 536 -1.14 -17.27 -37.02
N HIS A 537 -1.24 -18.31 -36.18
CA HIS A 537 -1.31 -19.70 -36.64
C HIS A 537 -2.67 -20.07 -37.24
N HIS A 538 -3.76 -19.49 -36.74
CA HIS A 538 -5.11 -19.72 -37.25
C HIS A 538 -5.41 -18.88 -38.51
N ARG A 539 -4.66 -17.78 -38.72
CA ARG A 539 -4.78 -16.87 -39.87
C ARG A 539 -3.41 -16.48 -40.44
N PRO A 540 -2.64 -17.43 -41.02
CA PRO A 540 -1.31 -17.15 -41.57
C PRO A 540 -1.34 -16.20 -42.79
N GLU A 541 -2.51 -15.94 -43.36
CA GLU A 541 -2.71 -14.98 -44.46
C GLU A 541 -2.74 -13.51 -44.03
N TRP A 542 -2.86 -13.21 -42.74
CA TRP A 542 -2.90 -11.86 -42.20
C TRP A 542 -1.49 -11.25 -42.05
N THR A 543 -1.41 -9.92 -42.07
CA THR A 543 -0.14 -9.24 -41.77
C THR A 543 0.22 -9.42 -40.29
N THR A 544 1.51 -9.37 -39.97
CA THR A 544 1.98 -9.42 -38.58
C THR A 544 1.32 -8.34 -37.71
N GLU A 545 1.15 -7.14 -38.27
CA GLU A 545 0.47 -6.02 -37.64
C GLU A 545 -1.01 -6.35 -37.33
N GLN A 546 -1.74 -6.94 -38.28
CA GLN A 546 -3.13 -7.34 -38.07
C GLN A 546 -3.27 -8.39 -36.97
N CYS A 547 -2.40 -9.41 -36.97
CA CYS A 547 -2.41 -10.44 -35.93
C CYS A 547 -2.11 -9.86 -34.55
N PHE A 548 -1.12 -8.96 -34.46
CA PHE A 548 -0.73 -8.34 -33.20
C PHE A 548 -1.82 -7.43 -32.64
N ILE A 549 -2.40 -6.56 -33.48
CA ILE A 549 -3.51 -5.69 -33.06
C ILE A 549 -4.70 -6.53 -32.59
N THR A 550 -5.06 -7.58 -33.33
CA THR A 550 -6.16 -8.49 -32.95
C THR A 550 -5.89 -9.15 -31.60
N ALA A 551 -4.65 -9.60 -31.34
CA ALA A 551 -4.28 -10.19 -30.05
C ALA A 551 -4.38 -9.17 -28.89
N CYS A 552 -3.96 -7.93 -29.11
CA CYS A 552 -4.10 -6.84 -28.15
C CYS A 552 -5.57 -6.50 -27.88
N GLU A 553 -6.44 -6.46 -28.90
CA GLU A 553 -7.87 -6.25 -28.74
C GLU A 553 -8.56 -7.40 -27.99
N ILE A 554 -8.18 -8.65 -28.28
CA ILE A 554 -8.64 -9.82 -27.52
C ILE A 554 -8.25 -9.66 -26.04
N ALA A 555 -7.01 -9.26 -25.75
CA ALA A 555 -6.54 -9.05 -24.38
C ALA A 555 -7.23 -7.87 -23.68
N ARG A 556 -7.60 -6.81 -24.43
CA ARG A 556 -8.24 -5.60 -23.91
C ARG A 556 -9.69 -5.80 -23.48
N ALA A 557 -10.40 -6.70 -24.16
CA ALA A 557 -11.75 -7.11 -23.77
C ALA A 557 -12.73 -5.93 -23.52
N GLU A 558 -12.58 -4.81 -24.24
CA GLU A 558 -13.60 -3.74 -24.22
C GLU A 558 -14.92 -4.27 -24.80
N PRO A 559 -16.09 -3.67 -24.49
CA PRO A 559 -17.38 -4.14 -25.00
C PRO A 559 -17.43 -4.28 -26.54
N LYS A 560 -16.70 -3.44 -27.28
CA LYS A 560 -16.55 -3.56 -28.74
C LYS A 560 -15.68 -4.76 -29.13
N ASP A 561 -14.59 -5.01 -28.40
CA ASP A 561 -13.65 -6.11 -28.66
C ASP A 561 -14.29 -7.46 -28.35
N VAL A 562 -15.01 -7.57 -27.23
CA VAL A 562 -15.78 -8.79 -26.86
C VAL A 562 -16.81 -9.14 -27.94
N ARG A 563 -17.49 -8.13 -28.51
CA ARG A 563 -18.43 -8.34 -29.63
C ARG A 563 -17.72 -8.79 -30.90
N ASN A 564 -16.60 -8.16 -31.23
CA ASN A 564 -15.87 -8.41 -32.47
C ASN A 564 -15.10 -9.75 -32.46
N HIS A 565 -14.61 -10.18 -31.30
CA HIS A 565 -13.66 -11.29 -31.15
C HIS A 565 -14.22 -12.51 -30.42
N ARG A 566 -15.54 -12.60 -30.26
CA ARG A 566 -16.21 -13.73 -29.57
C ARG A 566 -15.80 -15.10 -30.13
N GLU A 567 -15.73 -15.22 -31.46
CA GLU A 567 -15.36 -16.47 -32.13
C GLU A 567 -13.93 -16.91 -31.79
N TRP A 568 -13.01 -15.95 -31.60
CA TRP A 568 -11.64 -16.24 -31.21
C TRP A 568 -11.55 -16.84 -29.81
N ILE A 569 -12.35 -16.33 -28.88
CA ILE A 569 -12.40 -16.83 -27.50
C ILE A 569 -12.99 -18.23 -27.42
N ASP A 570 -14.02 -18.52 -28.22
CA ASP A 570 -14.59 -19.87 -28.34
C ASP A 570 -13.53 -20.88 -28.82
N GLN A 571 -12.81 -20.53 -29.89
CA GLN A 571 -11.75 -21.37 -30.45
C GLN A 571 -10.57 -21.55 -29.49
N LEU A 572 -10.15 -20.48 -28.80
CA LEU A 572 -9.09 -20.52 -27.80
C LEU A 572 -9.45 -21.46 -26.64
N GLY A 573 -10.69 -21.39 -26.14
CA GLY A 573 -11.19 -22.27 -25.10
C GLY A 573 -11.23 -23.75 -25.52
N GLU A 574 -11.57 -24.04 -26.79
CA GLU A 574 -11.52 -25.39 -27.34
C GLU A 574 -10.07 -25.90 -27.49
N HIS A 575 -9.17 -25.04 -27.97
CA HIS A 575 -7.75 -25.36 -28.12
C HIS A 575 -7.11 -25.72 -26.78
N LEU A 576 -7.34 -24.93 -25.72
CA LEU A 576 -6.82 -25.23 -24.37
C LEU A 576 -7.37 -26.54 -23.79
N ARG A 577 -8.64 -26.88 -24.06
CA ARG A 577 -9.26 -28.15 -23.62
C ARG A 577 -8.74 -29.37 -24.34
N SER A 578 -8.31 -29.24 -25.60
CA SER A 578 -7.82 -30.35 -26.42
C SER A 578 -6.49 -30.93 -25.95
N GLY A 579 -5.78 -30.24 -25.04
CA GLY A 579 -4.49 -30.68 -24.52
C GLY A 579 -3.33 -30.52 -25.51
N GLU A 580 -3.57 -29.93 -26.68
CA GLU A 580 -2.52 -29.62 -27.67
C GLU A 580 -1.53 -28.56 -27.14
N SER A 581 -1.91 -27.77 -26.12
CA SER A 581 -1.16 -26.59 -25.66
C SER A 581 0.18 -26.88 -24.96
N GLU A 582 0.26 -27.70 -23.89
CA GLU A 582 1.51 -27.85 -23.13
C GLU A 582 2.61 -28.54 -23.95
N SER A 583 2.24 -29.62 -24.68
CA SER A 583 3.22 -30.43 -25.40
C SER A 583 3.65 -29.87 -26.77
N ASP A 584 2.83 -29.02 -27.41
CA ASP A 584 3.24 -28.30 -28.63
C ASP A 584 4.00 -27.01 -28.31
N LEU A 585 3.74 -26.33 -27.18
CA LEU A 585 4.54 -25.19 -26.76
C LEU A 585 5.97 -25.65 -26.40
N ASP A 586 6.11 -26.71 -25.60
CA ASP A 586 7.41 -27.36 -25.24
C ASP A 586 8.20 -27.86 -26.46
N ARG A 587 7.50 -28.26 -27.53
CA ARG A 587 8.15 -28.75 -28.76
C ARG A 587 8.55 -27.65 -29.73
N ARG A 588 7.93 -26.46 -29.65
CA ARG A 588 8.05 -25.41 -30.67
C ARG A 588 8.80 -24.16 -30.18
N THR A 589 9.03 -24.01 -28.88
CA THR A 589 10.03 -23.07 -28.29
C THR A 589 11.48 -23.40 -28.69
N LYS A 590 11.73 -24.54 -29.34
CA LYS A 590 13.05 -24.93 -29.86
C LYS A 590 13.41 -24.43 -31.26
N VAL A 591 12.50 -23.73 -31.97
CA VAL A 591 12.68 -23.46 -33.41
C VAL A 591 12.91 -21.98 -33.78
N ASP A 592 12.72 -21.02 -32.88
CA ASP A 592 13.12 -19.62 -33.15
C ASP A 592 14.11 -19.13 -32.08
N GLU A 593 15.09 -18.32 -32.51
CA GLU A 593 16.27 -17.88 -31.74
C GLU A 593 15.96 -16.94 -30.54
N TYR A 594 14.72 -16.93 -30.07
CA TYR A 594 14.23 -16.26 -28.86
C TYR A 594 13.64 -17.29 -27.91
N THR A 595 14.47 -17.87 -27.03
CA THR A 595 14.04 -18.83 -26.01
C THR A 595 13.26 -18.12 -24.90
N LEU A 596 11.93 -18.10 -25.04
CA LEU A 596 11.05 -18.23 -23.88
C LEU A 596 11.33 -19.59 -23.24
N SER A 597 11.58 -19.58 -21.94
CA SER A 597 11.83 -20.76 -21.12
C SER A 597 10.56 -21.61 -20.97
N ASP A 598 10.70 -22.87 -20.55
CA ASP A 598 9.56 -23.74 -20.18
C ASP A 598 8.64 -23.12 -19.09
N SER A 599 9.07 -22.01 -18.44
CA SER A 599 8.30 -21.24 -17.46
C SER A 599 7.45 -20.08 -18.02
N ASP A 600 7.48 -19.79 -19.33
CA ASP A 600 6.78 -18.65 -19.93
C ASP A 600 5.39 -19.03 -20.53
N VAL A 601 4.65 -19.93 -19.87
CA VAL A 601 3.24 -20.25 -20.19
C VAL A 601 2.33 -19.35 -19.35
N PRO A 602 1.22 -18.79 -19.90
CA PRO A 602 0.30 -18.02 -19.09
C PRO A 602 -0.25 -18.86 -17.94
N SER A 603 -0.25 -18.30 -16.73
CA SER A 603 -0.70 -18.99 -15.52
C SER A 603 -2.20 -19.26 -15.57
N SER A 604 -2.68 -20.25 -14.81
CA SER A 604 -4.11 -20.54 -14.71
C SER A 604 -4.92 -19.29 -14.31
N GLN A 605 -4.40 -18.46 -13.41
CA GLN A 605 -5.04 -17.20 -13.01
C GLN A 605 -5.19 -16.22 -14.19
N GLN A 606 -4.20 -16.14 -15.09
CA GLN A 606 -4.26 -15.26 -16.26
C GLN A 606 -5.31 -15.72 -17.27
N TRP A 607 -5.41 -17.04 -17.47
CA TRP A 607 -6.49 -17.60 -18.27
C TRP A 607 -7.86 -17.33 -17.65
N GLU A 608 -7.99 -17.53 -16.33
CA GLU A 608 -9.23 -17.24 -15.61
C GLU A 608 -9.67 -15.79 -15.82
N SER A 609 -8.79 -14.82 -15.60
CA SER A 609 -9.10 -13.39 -15.77
C SER A 609 -9.49 -13.04 -17.22
N LEU A 610 -8.80 -13.57 -18.23
CA LEU A 610 -9.15 -13.34 -19.63
C LEU A 610 -10.56 -13.88 -19.95
N PHE A 611 -10.84 -15.14 -19.59
CA PHE A 611 -12.15 -15.73 -19.87
C PHE A 611 -13.27 -15.08 -19.08
N GLU A 612 -13.01 -14.61 -17.87
CA GLU A 612 -13.96 -13.83 -17.07
C GLU A 612 -14.29 -12.49 -17.75
N ALA A 613 -13.28 -11.75 -18.23
CA ALA A 613 -13.47 -10.50 -18.97
C ALA A 613 -14.31 -10.66 -20.25
N HIS A 614 -14.22 -11.82 -20.91
CA HIS A 614 -15.06 -12.16 -22.08
C HIS A 614 -16.40 -12.84 -21.73
N GLY A 615 -16.77 -12.91 -20.44
CA GLY A 615 -18.05 -13.47 -19.99
C GLY A 615 -18.16 -14.99 -20.16
N ARG A 616 -17.06 -15.73 -19.94
CA ARG A 616 -16.94 -17.20 -20.10
C ARG A 616 -16.68 -17.96 -18.80
N PRO A 617 -17.57 -17.87 -17.79
CA PRO A 617 -17.42 -18.57 -16.50
C PRO A 617 -17.50 -20.10 -16.63
N ASP A 618 -17.95 -20.63 -17.76
CA ASP A 618 -17.90 -22.06 -18.07
C ASP A 618 -16.45 -22.57 -18.22
N ILE A 619 -15.56 -21.77 -18.82
CA ILE A 619 -14.16 -22.12 -19.03
C ILE A 619 -13.36 -21.95 -17.74
N VAL A 620 -13.55 -20.83 -17.04
CA VAL A 620 -12.91 -20.54 -15.74
C VAL A 620 -13.08 -21.71 -14.77
N ARG A 621 -14.32 -22.22 -14.63
CA ARG A 621 -14.60 -23.35 -13.73
C ARG A 621 -13.91 -24.65 -14.10
N ALA A 622 -13.67 -24.90 -15.39
CA ALA A 622 -12.93 -26.08 -15.82
C ALA A 622 -11.45 -25.98 -15.41
N ILE A 623 -10.86 -24.78 -15.50
CA ILE A 623 -9.48 -24.51 -15.07
C ILE A 623 -9.34 -24.71 -13.57
N VAL A 624 -10.20 -24.06 -12.77
CA VAL A 624 -10.18 -24.17 -11.30
C VAL A 624 -10.40 -25.62 -10.83
N ARG A 625 -11.29 -26.37 -11.50
CA ARG A 625 -11.49 -27.81 -11.21
C ARG A 625 -10.21 -28.62 -11.44
N GLY A 626 -9.49 -28.37 -12.53
CA GLY A 626 -8.23 -29.03 -12.81
C GLY A 626 -7.13 -28.75 -11.77
N GLN A 627 -7.12 -27.55 -11.16
CA GLN A 627 -6.20 -27.22 -10.07
C GLN A 627 -6.60 -27.90 -8.76
N ALA A 628 -7.89 -27.90 -8.43
CA ALA A 628 -8.40 -28.57 -7.23
C ALA A 628 -8.12 -30.09 -7.27
N ASP A 629 -8.25 -30.72 -8.43
CA ASP A 629 -7.94 -32.15 -8.63
C ASP A 629 -6.44 -32.46 -8.44
N LYS A 630 -5.56 -31.47 -8.58
CA LYS A 630 -4.11 -31.57 -8.31
C LYS A 630 -3.74 -31.33 -6.84
N GLY A 631 -4.70 -31.02 -5.97
CA GLY A 631 -4.47 -30.77 -4.55
C GLY A 631 -4.32 -29.30 -4.16
N ASP A 632 -4.61 -28.35 -5.06
CA ASP A 632 -4.53 -26.92 -4.75
C ASP A 632 -5.66 -26.49 -3.80
N LEU A 633 -5.32 -26.14 -2.56
CA LEU A 633 -6.27 -25.77 -1.51
C LEU A 633 -7.06 -24.48 -1.84
N PRO A 634 -6.44 -23.40 -2.35
CA PRO A 634 -7.16 -22.23 -2.84
C PRO A 634 -8.21 -22.56 -3.91
N ALA A 635 -7.86 -23.36 -4.93
CA ALA A 635 -8.82 -23.78 -5.95
C ALA A 635 -9.97 -24.62 -5.37
N ARG A 636 -9.69 -25.53 -4.42
CA ARG A 636 -10.72 -26.29 -3.72
C ARG A 636 -11.69 -25.37 -2.97
N LEU A 637 -11.16 -24.39 -2.24
CA LEU A 637 -11.97 -23.41 -1.53
C LEU A 637 -12.83 -22.58 -2.50
N LYS A 638 -12.26 -22.12 -3.63
CA LYS A 638 -12.96 -21.38 -4.69
C LYS A 638 -14.12 -22.19 -5.31
N LEU A 639 -13.96 -23.51 -5.50
CA LEU A 639 -15.05 -24.37 -5.98
C LEU A 639 -16.16 -24.59 -4.95
N LEU A 640 -15.82 -24.62 -3.66
CA LEU A 640 -16.82 -24.73 -2.59
C LEU A 640 -17.68 -23.47 -2.50
N THR A 641 -17.11 -22.30 -2.78
CA THR A 641 -17.78 -20.99 -2.67
C THR A 641 -18.37 -20.49 -4.00
N ASP A 642 -18.22 -21.23 -5.11
CA ASP A 642 -18.80 -20.89 -6.42
C ASP A 642 -20.34 -20.88 -6.38
N HIS A 643 -20.93 -19.70 -6.63
CA HIS A 643 -22.37 -19.47 -6.64
C HIS A 643 -23.08 -20.15 -7.83
N HIS A 644 -22.35 -20.52 -8.88
CA HIS A 644 -22.91 -21.15 -10.08
C HIS A 644 -22.78 -22.68 -10.11
N ARG A 645 -22.50 -23.33 -8.96
CA ARG A 645 -22.40 -24.79 -8.85
C ARG A 645 -23.61 -25.48 -9.50
N LYS A 646 -23.34 -26.36 -10.47
CA LYS A 646 -24.37 -27.19 -11.12
C LYS A 646 -24.82 -28.36 -10.24
N ASP A 647 -23.98 -28.78 -9.31
CA ASP A 647 -24.25 -29.85 -8.37
C ASP A 647 -25.07 -29.26 -7.21
N GLY A 648 -26.38 -29.46 -7.21
CA GLY A 648 -27.35 -28.88 -6.27
C GLY A 648 -27.19 -29.22 -4.79
N ASN A 649 -26.01 -29.65 -4.33
CA ASN A 649 -25.66 -29.79 -2.94
C ASN A 649 -24.89 -28.55 -2.48
N ASN A 650 -25.45 -27.84 -1.49
CA ASN A 650 -24.74 -26.80 -0.75
C ASN A 650 -23.51 -27.42 -0.06
N PRO A 651 -22.37 -26.69 -0.01
CA PRO A 651 -21.20 -27.15 0.72
C PRO A 651 -21.57 -27.33 2.19
N THR A 652 -20.99 -28.36 2.80
CA THR A 652 -21.21 -28.74 4.18
C THR A 652 -20.07 -28.22 5.07
N PRO A 653 -20.32 -28.05 6.37
CA PRO A 653 -19.26 -27.86 7.37
C PRO A 653 -18.07 -28.81 7.26
N GLU A 654 -18.33 -30.07 6.88
CA GLU A 654 -17.30 -31.12 6.78
C GLU A 654 -16.36 -30.88 5.59
N ASP A 655 -16.86 -30.31 4.50
CA ASP A 655 -16.04 -29.96 3.33
C ASP A 655 -14.97 -28.92 3.69
N PHE A 656 -15.35 -27.90 4.47
CA PHE A 656 -14.44 -26.88 4.97
C PHE A 656 -13.47 -27.43 6.03
N GLU A 657 -13.97 -28.31 6.90
CA GLU A 657 -13.14 -28.93 7.94
C GLU A 657 -12.11 -29.90 7.35
N SER A 658 -12.39 -30.54 6.21
CA SER A 658 -11.41 -31.34 5.48
C SER A 658 -10.21 -30.51 5.02
N ILE A 659 -10.44 -29.29 4.50
CA ILE A 659 -9.36 -28.37 4.10
C ILE A 659 -8.55 -27.96 5.35
N TRP A 660 -9.23 -27.65 6.46
CA TRP A 660 -8.57 -27.32 7.72
C TRP A 660 -7.68 -28.46 8.23
N GLN A 661 -8.19 -29.70 8.23
CA GLN A 661 -7.44 -30.86 8.69
C GLN A 661 -6.16 -31.07 7.89
N GLU A 662 -6.22 -30.88 6.57
CA GLU A 662 -5.05 -31.00 5.68
C GLU A 662 -3.99 -29.95 6.04
N LEU A 663 -4.39 -28.68 6.22
CA LEU A 663 -3.51 -27.58 6.66
C LEU A 663 -2.81 -27.83 8.00
N THR A 664 -3.41 -28.63 8.88
CA THR A 664 -2.88 -28.96 10.22
C THR A 664 -2.28 -30.36 10.35
N SER A 665 -2.33 -31.18 9.29
CA SER A 665 -1.97 -32.61 9.37
C SER A 665 -0.48 -32.92 9.20
N GLU A 666 0.27 -32.08 8.47
CA GLU A 666 1.72 -32.26 8.28
C GLU A 666 2.53 -31.25 9.11
N PRO A 667 3.55 -31.68 9.88
CA PRO A 667 4.48 -30.75 10.51
C PRO A 667 5.29 -30.05 9.41
N GLN A 668 4.85 -28.85 9.05
CA GLN A 668 5.47 -28.11 7.95
C GLN A 668 6.83 -27.55 8.39
N ALA A 669 7.85 -27.74 7.56
CA ALA A 669 9.17 -27.15 7.82
C ALA A 669 9.08 -25.62 7.74
N VAL A 670 9.59 -24.94 8.77
CA VAL A 670 9.54 -23.47 8.99
C VAL A 670 10.13 -22.62 7.84
N LEU A 671 10.81 -23.23 6.88
CA LEU A 671 11.42 -22.56 5.72
C LEU A 671 10.64 -22.73 4.41
N ASN A 672 9.44 -23.32 4.44
CA ASN A 672 8.57 -23.34 3.26
C ASN A 672 7.98 -21.96 3.00
N SER A 673 8.08 -21.47 1.77
CA SER A 673 7.60 -20.13 1.39
C SER A 673 6.08 -19.95 1.49
N GLY A 674 5.29 -21.02 1.64
CA GLY A 674 3.82 -21.00 1.66
C GLY A 674 3.16 -20.91 3.05
N LEU A 675 3.93 -20.82 4.15
CA LEU A 675 3.36 -20.88 5.51
C LEU A 675 2.34 -19.79 5.83
N ARG A 676 2.58 -18.57 5.32
CA ARG A 676 1.67 -17.42 5.51
C ARG A 676 0.40 -17.60 4.68
N ASP A 677 0.55 -18.07 3.44
CA ASP A 677 -0.58 -18.34 2.54
C ASP A 677 -1.48 -19.42 3.13
N ASP A 678 -0.91 -20.51 3.64
CA ASP A 678 -1.63 -21.57 4.34
C ASP A 678 -2.41 -21.06 5.56
N ALA A 679 -1.80 -20.17 6.36
CA ALA A 679 -2.47 -19.56 7.50
C ALA A 679 -3.63 -18.64 7.08
N MET A 680 -3.48 -17.91 5.97
CA MET A 680 -4.55 -17.09 5.39
C MET A 680 -5.67 -17.95 4.79
N ILE A 681 -5.36 -19.08 4.13
CA ILE A 681 -6.37 -20.06 3.71
C ILE A 681 -7.13 -20.58 4.92
N GLY A 682 -6.43 -20.91 6.01
CA GLY A 682 -7.05 -21.34 7.27
C GLY A 682 -8.01 -20.29 7.86
N PHE A 683 -7.66 -19.01 7.78
CA PHE A 683 -8.57 -17.91 8.14
C PHE A 683 -9.79 -17.84 7.22
N GLU A 684 -9.57 -17.89 5.90
CA GLU A 684 -10.63 -17.81 4.90
C GLU A 684 -11.62 -18.98 5.02
N VAL A 685 -11.13 -20.18 5.32
CA VAL A 685 -11.99 -21.35 5.61
C VAL A 685 -12.98 -21.05 6.75
N VAL A 686 -12.51 -20.45 7.84
CA VAL A 686 -13.38 -20.09 8.98
C VAL A 686 -14.35 -18.97 8.61
N LEU A 687 -13.89 -17.99 7.83
CA LEU A 687 -14.72 -16.88 7.37
C LEU A 687 -15.85 -17.38 6.47
N GLN A 688 -15.55 -18.28 5.54
CA GLN A 688 -16.55 -18.91 4.70
C GLN A 688 -17.54 -19.75 5.53
N GLN A 689 -17.05 -20.57 6.47
CA GLN A 689 -17.95 -21.28 7.39
C GLN A 689 -18.89 -20.32 8.15
N PHE A 690 -18.42 -19.14 8.54
CA PHE A 690 -19.22 -18.12 9.21
C PHE A 690 -20.30 -17.57 8.28
N LEU A 691 -19.95 -17.20 7.04
CA LEU A 691 -20.89 -16.71 6.04
C LEU A 691 -21.99 -17.75 5.72
N PHE A 692 -21.62 -19.03 5.63
CA PHE A 692 -22.60 -20.11 5.46
C PHE A 692 -23.51 -20.27 6.68
N ALA A 693 -22.97 -20.19 7.91
CA ALA A 693 -23.77 -20.26 9.13
C ALA A 693 -24.77 -19.10 9.25
N GLU A 694 -24.35 -17.87 8.91
CA GLU A 694 -25.24 -16.69 8.85
C GLU A 694 -26.34 -16.88 7.81
N ARG A 695 -26.00 -17.33 6.60
CA ARG A 695 -26.95 -17.58 5.51
C ARG A 695 -27.96 -18.67 5.86
N ASP A 696 -27.52 -19.74 6.52
CA ASP A 696 -28.35 -20.86 6.93
C ASP A 696 -29.15 -20.55 8.22
N GLY A 697 -28.89 -19.40 8.87
CA GLY A 697 -29.58 -18.95 10.08
C GLY A 697 -29.13 -19.61 11.39
N ASP A 698 -27.99 -20.31 11.40
CA ASP A 698 -27.41 -20.92 12.60
C ASP A 698 -26.61 -19.89 13.42
N GLN A 699 -27.34 -19.06 14.16
CA GLN A 699 -26.79 -17.99 14.99
C GLN A 699 -25.77 -18.49 16.02
N ARG A 700 -25.97 -19.69 16.58
CA ARG A 700 -25.06 -20.24 17.60
C ARG A 700 -23.70 -20.55 16.99
N ARG A 701 -23.68 -21.17 15.81
CA ARG A 701 -22.46 -21.46 15.08
C ARG A 701 -21.81 -20.19 14.55
N ALA A 702 -22.60 -19.25 14.05
CA ALA A 702 -22.11 -17.94 13.61
C ALA A 702 -21.40 -17.19 14.76
N ASP A 703 -21.97 -17.14 15.96
CA ASP A 703 -21.35 -16.53 17.14
C ASP A 703 -20.03 -17.22 17.54
N GLN A 704 -19.98 -18.55 17.48
CA GLN A 704 -18.76 -19.32 17.77
C GLN A 704 -17.65 -19.03 16.76
N LEU A 705 -17.98 -18.99 15.46
CA LEU A 705 -17.03 -18.71 14.39
C LEU A 705 -16.59 -17.24 14.41
N ARG A 706 -17.50 -16.30 14.69
CA ARG A 706 -17.18 -14.89 14.93
C ARG A 706 -16.16 -14.72 16.05
N SER A 707 -16.32 -15.46 17.15
CA SER A 707 -15.34 -15.46 18.24
C SER A 707 -13.99 -16.05 17.81
N GLN A 708 -13.96 -17.10 16.98
CA GLN A 708 -12.72 -17.66 16.45
C GLN A 708 -12.01 -16.64 15.54
N LEU A 709 -12.73 -16.03 14.60
CA LEU A 709 -12.22 -15.01 13.69
C LEU A 709 -11.61 -13.82 14.45
N LYS A 710 -12.26 -13.35 15.52
CA LYS A 710 -11.72 -12.28 16.36
C LYS A 710 -10.37 -12.62 16.99
N VAL A 711 -10.19 -13.86 17.46
CA VAL A 711 -8.92 -14.30 18.08
C VAL A 711 -7.84 -14.51 17.01
N MET A 712 -8.21 -15.05 15.84
CA MET A 712 -7.30 -15.22 14.70
C MET A 712 -6.82 -13.88 14.13
N ALA A 713 -7.70 -12.88 14.10
CA ALA A 713 -7.44 -11.53 13.62
C ALA A 713 -6.37 -10.77 14.43
N ALA A 714 -6.13 -11.14 15.70
CA ALA A 714 -5.14 -10.50 16.58
C ALA A 714 -3.67 -10.80 16.20
N SER A 715 -3.39 -11.24 14.97
CA SER A 715 -2.06 -11.63 14.47
C SER A 715 -1.00 -10.55 14.68
N PRO A 716 0.25 -10.87 15.03
CA PRO A 716 1.33 -9.88 15.10
C PRO A 716 1.80 -9.40 13.71
N SER A 717 1.45 -10.10 12.62
CA SER A 717 1.83 -9.72 11.26
C SER A 717 0.96 -8.57 10.74
N THR A 718 1.57 -7.44 10.36
CA THR A 718 0.86 -6.29 9.81
C THR A 718 0.22 -6.59 8.45
N ASP A 719 0.92 -7.34 7.60
CA ASP A 719 0.43 -7.80 6.30
C ASP A 719 -0.81 -8.71 6.45
N MET A 720 -0.73 -9.74 7.29
CA MET A 720 -1.89 -10.62 7.52
C MET A 720 -3.06 -9.86 8.16
N ARG A 721 -2.81 -8.95 9.12
CA ARG A 721 -3.88 -8.10 9.68
C ARG A 721 -4.61 -7.31 8.60
N GLN A 722 -3.88 -6.75 7.63
CA GLN A 722 -4.48 -6.00 6.52
C GLN A 722 -5.33 -6.92 5.63
N GLN A 723 -4.79 -8.06 5.20
CA GLN A 723 -5.52 -9.03 4.36
C GLN A 723 -6.77 -9.58 5.07
N MET A 724 -6.67 -9.87 6.37
CA MET A 724 -7.82 -10.29 7.19
C MET A 724 -8.86 -9.17 7.33
N ALA A 725 -8.44 -7.90 7.51
CA ALA A 725 -9.35 -6.76 7.56
C ALA A 725 -10.10 -6.57 6.23
N ASP A 726 -9.41 -6.68 5.09
CA ASP A 726 -10.01 -6.66 3.75
C ASP A 726 -11.04 -7.79 3.57
N SER A 727 -10.70 -9.01 4.00
CA SER A 727 -11.57 -10.20 3.90
C SER A 727 -12.80 -10.08 4.80
N LEU A 728 -12.62 -9.63 6.05
CA LEU A 728 -13.70 -9.37 7.01
C LEU A 728 -14.65 -8.27 6.51
N ALA A 729 -14.12 -7.21 5.91
CA ALA A 729 -14.93 -6.18 5.27
C ALA A 729 -15.73 -6.74 4.09
N GLY A 730 -15.11 -7.60 3.27
CA GLY A 730 -15.78 -8.34 2.21
C GLY A 730 -16.94 -9.21 2.70
N ALA A 731 -16.82 -9.78 3.89
CA ALA A 731 -17.85 -10.55 4.57
C ALA A 731 -18.89 -9.70 5.34
N GLY A 732 -18.80 -8.37 5.30
CA GLY A 732 -19.70 -7.47 6.01
C GLY A 732 -19.44 -7.34 7.52
N MET A 733 -18.31 -7.84 8.03
CA MET A 733 -17.89 -7.74 9.43
C MET A 733 -17.17 -6.40 9.70
N TRP A 734 -17.88 -5.29 9.45
CA TRP A 734 -17.30 -3.95 9.39
C TRP A 734 -16.58 -3.50 10.66
N ASP A 735 -17.15 -3.75 11.84
CA ASP A 735 -16.56 -3.28 13.10
C ASP A 735 -15.24 -3.99 13.44
N LEU A 736 -15.16 -5.30 13.18
CA LEU A 736 -13.93 -6.05 13.42
C LEU A 736 -12.83 -5.66 12.43
N ALA A 737 -13.20 -5.39 11.17
CA ALA A 737 -12.27 -4.87 10.16
C ALA A 737 -11.75 -3.47 10.54
N GLU A 738 -12.63 -2.58 11.02
CA GLU A 738 -12.25 -1.24 11.48
C GLU A 738 -11.29 -1.29 12.68
N ASP A 739 -11.57 -2.13 13.69
CA ASP A 739 -10.68 -2.33 14.84
C ASP A 739 -9.26 -2.75 14.40
N LEU A 740 -9.16 -3.62 13.38
CA LEU A 740 -7.87 -4.05 12.82
C LEU A 740 -7.13 -2.93 12.12
N TYR A 741 -7.81 -2.14 11.28
CA TYR A 741 -7.17 -1.00 10.63
C TYR A 741 -6.73 0.07 11.63
N GLN A 742 -7.54 0.37 12.65
CA GLN A 742 -7.15 1.32 13.69
C GLN A 742 -5.89 0.87 14.44
N SER A 743 -5.80 -0.43 14.74
CA SER A 743 -4.60 -1.04 15.30
C SER A 743 -3.40 -0.89 14.37
N LEU A 744 -3.54 -1.27 13.09
CA LEU A 744 -2.48 -1.17 12.09
C LEU A 744 -1.93 0.26 11.94
N LEU A 745 -2.82 1.24 11.80
CA LEU A 745 -2.46 2.65 11.63
C LEU A 745 -1.61 3.15 12.80
N LEU A 746 -2.02 2.84 14.03
CA LEU A 746 -1.29 3.27 15.22
C LEU A 746 0.04 2.53 15.38
N VAL A 747 0.11 1.24 15.06
CA VAL A 747 1.37 0.49 15.09
C VAL A 747 2.38 1.08 14.13
N THR A 748 1.97 1.30 12.89
CA THR A 748 2.85 1.78 11.84
C THR A 748 3.23 3.25 12.03
N ALA A 749 2.36 4.09 12.59
CA ALA A 749 2.70 5.48 12.89
C ALA A 749 3.84 5.63 13.91
N PHE A 750 4.04 4.65 14.79
CA PHE A 750 5.11 4.62 15.78
C PHE A 750 6.34 3.81 15.30
N GLU A 751 6.41 3.37 14.04
CA GLU A 751 7.58 2.70 13.48
C GLU A 751 8.50 3.70 12.78
N SER A 752 9.75 3.78 13.24
CA SER A 752 10.70 4.83 12.83
C SER A 752 11.22 4.71 11.39
N ASP A 753 11.08 3.53 10.77
CA ASP A 753 11.87 3.16 9.58
C ASP A 753 11.01 2.90 8.32
N GLU A 754 9.67 2.98 8.41
CA GLU A 754 8.76 2.57 7.32
C GLU A 754 7.88 3.71 6.80
N THR A 755 8.49 4.74 6.19
CA THR A 755 7.78 5.94 5.70
C THR A 755 6.65 5.63 4.71
N LEU A 756 6.77 4.58 3.89
CA LEU A 756 5.74 4.19 2.91
C LEU A 756 4.63 3.31 3.52
N ALA A 757 4.92 2.55 4.56
CA ALA A 757 3.96 1.59 5.12
C ALA A 757 2.73 2.30 5.71
N LEU A 758 2.92 3.43 6.38
CA LEU A 758 1.79 4.21 6.92
C LEU A 758 0.89 4.73 5.80
N MET A 759 1.48 5.20 4.69
CA MET A 759 0.74 5.67 3.53
C MET A 759 -0.06 4.54 2.88
N ASP A 760 0.52 3.35 2.72
CA ASP A 760 -0.15 2.20 2.14
C ASP A 760 -1.32 1.70 2.99
N ILE A 761 -1.12 1.59 4.30
CA ILE A 761 -2.18 1.19 5.26
C ILE A 761 -3.28 2.26 5.31
N ALA A 762 -2.93 3.55 5.35
CA ALA A 762 -3.91 4.63 5.35
C ALA A 762 -4.73 4.68 4.05
N ARG A 763 -4.11 4.38 2.91
CA ARG A 763 -4.81 4.22 1.64
C ARG A 763 -5.77 3.04 1.65
N ALA A 764 -5.36 1.89 2.21
CA ALA A 764 -6.22 0.73 2.37
C ALA A 764 -7.42 1.03 3.29
N TYR A 765 -7.17 1.68 4.44
CA TYR A 765 -8.21 2.12 5.36
C TYR A 765 -9.19 3.09 4.71
N ASN A 766 -8.71 4.05 3.90
CA ASN A 766 -9.57 4.98 3.18
C ASN A 766 -10.51 4.25 2.20
N ARG A 767 -10.00 3.27 1.42
CA ARG A 767 -10.84 2.43 0.56
C ARG A 767 -11.88 1.64 1.36
N PHE A 768 -11.47 1.05 2.48
CA PHE A 768 -12.36 0.32 3.38
C PHE A 768 -13.50 1.20 3.89
N VAL A 769 -13.20 2.40 4.39
CA VAL A 769 -14.22 3.32 4.92
C VAL A 769 -15.17 3.79 3.82
N ILE A 770 -14.66 4.10 2.62
CA ILE A 770 -15.49 4.42 1.46
C ILE A 770 -16.46 3.28 1.17
N ARG A 771 -15.98 2.04 1.07
CA ARG A 771 -16.82 0.84 0.84
C ARG A 771 -17.89 0.67 1.92
N ARG A 772 -17.51 0.78 3.19
CA ARG A 772 -18.42 0.64 4.33
C ARG A 772 -19.56 1.67 4.31
N THR A 773 -19.25 2.88 3.90
CA THR A 773 -20.19 4.02 3.91
C THR A 773 -20.97 4.20 2.61
N THR A 774 -20.54 3.56 1.50
CA THR A 774 -21.26 3.52 0.22
C THR A 774 -22.13 2.29 0.04
N ALA A 775 -21.88 1.19 0.77
CA ALA A 775 -22.63 -0.08 0.64
C ALA A 775 -24.16 0.02 0.86
N THR A 776 -24.68 1.20 1.22
CA THR A 776 -26.11 1.50 1.32
C THR A 776 -26.73 2.15 0.08
N SER A 777 -25.95 2.64 -0.90
CA SER A 777 -26.48 3.18 -2.18
C SER A 777 -26.28 2.18 -3.32
N ALA A 778 -27.39 1.74 -3.92
CA ALA A 778 -27.45 0.60 -4.83
C ALA A 778 -27.60 0.97 -6.31
N ASP A 779 -27.23 2.19 -6.72
CA ASP A 779 -27.38 2.65 -8.11
C ASP A 779 -26.04 3.07 -8.71
N GLU A 780 -25.28 2.10 -9.24
CA GLU A 780 -24.08 2.34 -10.07
C GLU A 780 -24.43 2.74 -11.53
N GLY A 781 -25.67 3.18 -11.80
CA GLY A 781 -26.20 3.32 -13.16
C GLY A 781 -26.08 4.69 -13.82
N ASN A 782 -25.91 5.79 -13.09
CA ASN A 782 -26.04 7.14 -13.64
C ASN A 782 -24.82 8.04 -13.34
N ALA A 783 -23.70 7.79 -14.01
CA ALA A 783 -22.55 8.70 -13.97
C ALA A 783 -22.84 10.08 -14.60
N ALA A 784 -23.90 10.20 -15.41
CA ALA A 784 -24.27 11.44 -16.12
C ALA A 784 -25.00 12.48 -15.25
N GLU A 785 -25.50 12.09 -14.07
CA GLU A 785 -26.15 12.99 -13.11
C GLU A 785 -25.49 12.85 -11.73
N ALA A 786 -24.17 13.07 -11.67
CA ALA A 786 -23.42 13.05 -10.41
C ALA A 786 -23.83 14.25 -9.52
N GLU A 787 -24.99 14.15 -8.86
CA GLU A 787 -25.25 14.96 -7.67
C GLU A 787 -24.46 14.37 -6.49
N LEU A 788 -23.89 15.24 -5.66
CA LEU A 788 -23.28 14.85 -4.40
C LEU A 788 -24.36 14.22 -3.50
N GLU A 789 -24.40 12.89 -3.47
CA GLU A 789 -25.33 12.13 -2.63
C GLU A 789 -25.14 12.51 -1.15
N ARG A 790 -26.24 12.73 -0.43
CA ARG A 790 -26.19 13.12 0.99
C ARG A 790 -25.72 11.94 1.84
N LEU A 791 -24.82 12.21 2.77
CA LEU A 791 -24.30 11.20 3.69
C LEU A 791 -24.72 11.48 5.14
N PRO A 792 -24.98 10.42 5.93
CA PRO A 792 -25.23 10.57 7.36
C PRO A 792 -23.97 11.04 8.10
N THR A 793 -24.14 11.76 9.21
CA THR A 793 -23.04 12.36 9.98
C THR A 793 -21.97 11.35 10.41
N ASP A 794 -22.35 10.15 10.86
CA ASP A 794 -21.41 9.07 11.23
C ASP A 794 -20.51 8.63 10.06
N ALA A 795 -21.06 8.57 8.85
CA ALA A 795 -20.29 8.23 7.65
C ALA A 795 -19.29 9.34 7.31
N ILE A 796 -19.69 10.61 7.45
CA ILE A 796 -18.83 11.77 7.24
C ILE A 796 -17.67 11.78 8.24
N GLU A 797 -17.96 11.56 9.53
CA GLU A 797 -16.92 11.51 10.58
C GLU A 797 -15.87 10.42 10.32
N LYS A 798 -16.32 9.21 9.94
CA LYS A 798 -15.42 8.10 9.59
C LYS A 798 -14.58 8.40 8.36
N ARG A 799 -15.17 8.95 7.30
CA ARG A 799 -14.44 9.33 6.08
C ARG A 799 -13.43 10.45 6.36
N LEU A 800 -13.79 11.44 7.15
CA LEU A 800 -12.85 12.49 7.58
C LEU A 800 -11.69 11.91 8.39
N GLN A 801 -11.94 10.93 9.27
CA GLN A 801 -10.88 10.24 9.99
C GLN A 801 -9.94 9.48 9.05
N ALA A 802 -10.47 8.78 8.05
CA ALA A 802 -9.67 8.07 7.08
C ALA A 802 -8.80 9.03 6.24
N ILE A 803 -9.36 10.16 5.82
CA ILE A 803 -8.61 11.19 5.09
C ILE A 803 -7.50 11.80 5.97
N ARG A 804 -7.73 12.00 7.28
CA ARG A 804 -6.68 12.48 8.20
C ARG A 804 -5.49 11.52 8.25
N TRP A 805 -5.74 10.22 8.32
CA TRP A 805 -4.68 9.22 8.27
C TRP A 805 -3.96 9.20 6.92
N TYR A 806 -4.70 9.34 5.82
CA TYR A 806 -4.13 9.39 4.49
C TYR A 806 -3.22 10.62 4.28
N ASP A 807 -3.67 11.78 4.74
CA ASP A 807 -2.91 13.03 4.77
C ASP A 807 -1.65 12.93 5.66
N LEU A 808 -1.76 12.28 6.82
CA LEU A 808 -0.63 12.03 7.72
C LEU A 808 0.42 11.11 7.08
N GLY A 809 -0.01 9.99 6.49
CA GLY A 809 0.86 9.07 5.77
C GLY A 809 1.57 9.76 4.61
N PHE A 810 0.83 10.54 3.81
CA PHE A 810 1.40 11.31 2.70
C PHE A 810 2.44 12.33 3.17
N ALA A 811 2.17 13.12 4.22
CA ALA A 811 3.12 14.11 4.72
C ALA A 811 4.45 13.49 5.20
N GLY A 812 4.41 12.28 5.74
CA GLY A 812 5.63 11.55 6.13
C GLY A 812 6.59 11.28 4.96
N THR A 813 6.07 11.23 3.73
CA THR A 813 6.85 10.85 2.53
C THR A 813 7.69 11.99 1.95
N LEU A 814 7.52 13.23 2.42
CA LEU A 814 8.14 14.42 1.81
C LEU A 814 9.67 14.39 1.84
N ALA A 815 10.26 13.89 2.93
CA ALA A 815 11.70 13.90 3.17
C ALA A 815 12.42 12.59 2.76
N ALA A 816 11.70 11.46 2.71
CA ALA A 816 12.33 10.13 2.66
C ALA A 816 11.88 9.25 1.48
N SER A 817 10.92 9.68 0.68
CA SER A 817 10.43 8.92 -0.47
C SER A 817 10.47 9.75 -1.73
N ASP A 818 10.79 9.11 -2.86
CA ASP A 818 10.80 9.74 -4.18
C ASP A 818 9.59 9.25 -4.97
N TYR A 819 8.43 9.87 -4.73
CA TYR A 819 7.34 9.77 -5.70
C TYR A 819 7.70 10.52 -6.97
N GLN A 820 7.06 10.15 -8.08
CA GLN A 820 7.00 11.03 -9.24
C GLN A 820 6.49 12.40 -8.81
N GLU A 821 7.15 13.45 -9.28
CA GLU A 821 6.94 14.86 -8.96
C GLU A 821 5.46 15.29 -9.07
N VAL A 822 4.74 14.76 -10.06
CA VAL A 822 3.31 15.00 -10.28
C VAL A 822 2.41 14.48 -9.15
N ASN A 823 2.84 13.46 -8.38
CA ASN A 823 2.06 12.94 -7.26
C ASN A 823 2.03 13.91 -6.07
N TYR A 824 3.02 14.81 -5.95
CA TYR A 824 2.99 15.90 -4.98
C TYR A 824 2.03 17.04 -5.36
N VAL A 825 1.37 16.94 -6.53
CA VAL A 825 0.23 17.77 -6.92
C VAL A 825 -1.07 16.98 -6.74
N LEU A 826 -1.13 15.79 -7.33
CA LEU A 826 -2.34 14.97 -7.40
C LEU A 826 -2.86 14.53 -6.03
N LEU A 827 -1.98 14.07 -5.15
CA LEU A 827 -2.39 13.54 -3.85
C LEU A 827 -2.94 14.63 -2.91
N PRO A 828 -2.31 15.82 -2.77
CA PRO A 828 -2.91 16.94 -2.06
C PRO A 828 -4.25 17.38 -2.64
N GLN A 829 -4.38 17.50 -3.97
CA GLN A 829 -5.66 17.86 -4.61
C GLN A 829 -6.76 16.85 -4.28
N LEU A 830 -6.45 15.55 -4.35
CA LEU A 830 -7.38 14.48 -3.99
C LEU A 830 -7.83 14.58 -2.52
N ILE A 831 -6.88 14.79 -1.59
CA ILE A 831 -7.18 14.96 -0.16
C ILE A 831 -8.10 16.17 0.05
N LEU A 832 -7.82 17.30 -0.60
CA LEU A 832 -8.59 18.53 -0.49
C LEU A 832 -10.00 18.39 -1.07
N ARG A 833 -10.12 17.82 -2.28
CA ARG A 833 -11.41 17.54 -2.94
C ARG A 833 -12.27 16.64 -2.08
N ASN A 834 -11.73 15.51 -1.60
CA ASN A 834 -12.48 14.61 -0.72
C ASN A 834 -12.94 15.29 0.58
N LYS A 835 -12.12 16.15 1.20
CA LYS A 835 -12.55 16.93 2.38
C LYS A 835 -13.70 17.87 2.03
N LEU A 836 -13.59 18.60 0.92
CA LEU A 836 -14.61 19.54 0.47
C LEU A 836 -15.93 18.82 0.15
N GLU A 837 -15.89 17.71 -0.59
CA GLU A 837 -17.07 16.90 -0.89
C GLU A 837 -17.82 16.49 0.38
N LEU A 838 -17.11 16.02 1.41
CA LEU A 838 -17.73 15.60 2.66
C LEU A 838 -18.45 16.74 3.40
N ILE A 839 -17.89 17.96 3.37
CA ILE A 839 -18.55 19.14 3.94
C ILE A 839 -19.85 19.42 3.16
N LEU A 840 -19.84 19.26 1.84
CA LEU A 840 -20.97 19.54 0.95
C LEU A 840 -22.05 18.45 0.94
N GLN A 841 -21.69 17.20 1.25
CA GLN A 841 -22.58 16.03 1.37
C GLN A 841 -23.32 15.95 2.70
N ALA A 842 -22.94 16.77 3.69
CA ALA A 842 -23.65 16.86 4.96
C ALA A 842 -25.13 17.23 4.72
N ASP A 843 -26.04 16.51 5.39
CA ASP A 843 -27.49 16.76 5.32
C ASP A 843 -27.86 18.01 6.14
N GLN A 844 -27.47 19.17 5.61
CA GLN A 844 -27.73 20.48 6.20
C GLN A 844 -28.24 21.47 5.15
N PRO A 845 -29.17 22.37 5.54
CA PRO A 845 -29.72 23.37 4.63
C PRO A 845 -28.76 24.53 4.37
N GLN A 846 -27.84 24.82 5.31
CA GLN A 846 -26.85 25.89 5.24
C GLN A 846 -25.58 25.47 5.98
N LEU A 847 -24.43 25.98 5.57
CA LEU A 847 -23.15 25.78 6.23
C LEU A 847 -22.99 26.71 7.43
N THR A 848 -22.35 26.23 8.50
CA THR A 848 -21.89 27.06 9.63
C THR A 848 -20.79 28.03 9.18
N LEU A 849 -20.52 29.08 9.96
CA LEU A 849 -19.49 30.07 9.61
C LEU A 849 -18.09 29.43 9.48
N ASP A 850 -17.78 28.44 10.31
CA ASP A 850 -16.49 27.76 10.26
C ASP A 850 -16.39 26.82 9.05
N GLU A 851 -17.47 26.13 8.69
CA GLU A 851 -17.53 25.36 7.44
C GLU A 851 -17.45 26.25 6.20
N GLN A 852 -18.10 27.42 6.19
CA GLN A 852 -17.99 28.38 5.08
C GLN A 852 -16.54 28.84 4.88
N ARG A 853 -15.84 29.17 5.96
CA ARG A 853 -14.42 29.52 5.92
C ARG A 853 -13.56 28.36 5.42
N GLU A 854 -13.88 27.14 5.83
CA GLU A 854 -13.13 25.96 5.39
C GLU A 854 -13.38 25.64 3.91
N VAL A 855 -14.62 25.77 3.43
CA VAL A 855 -14.97 25.68 2.00
C VAL A 855 -14.20 26.72 1.20
N GLU A 856 -14.22 27.99 1.62
CA GLU A 856 -13.47 29.06 0.97
C GLU A 856 -11.96 28.75 0.95
N ARG A 857 -11.39 28.34 2.09
CA ARG A 857 -9.98 28.01 2.21
C ARG A 857 -9.57 26.87 1.29
N ILE A 858 -10.36 25.78 1.24
CA ILE A 858 -10.07 24.62 0.40
C ILE A 858 -10.20 24.98 -1.08
N PHE A 859 -11.28 25.68 -1.48
CA PHE A 859 -11.51 26.02 -2.88
C PHE A 859 -10.44 26.98 -3.41
N GLU A 860 -10.04 27.99 -2.62
CA GLU A 860 -8.93 28.88 -2.98
C GLU A 860 -7.62 28.12 -3.13
N LEU A 861 -7.36 27.13 -2.28
CA LEU A 861 -6.17 26.29 -2.39
C LEU A 861 -6.20 25.43 -3.66
N LEU A 862 -7.35 24.85 -4.01
CA LEU A 862 -7.53 24.10 -5.25
C LEU A 862 -7.27 24.96 -6.49
N LEU A 863 -7.77 26.21 -6.52
CA LEU A 863 -7.50 27.14 -7.61
C LEU A 863 -6.04 27.61 -7.69
N ARG A 864 -5.31 27.64 -6.58
CA ARG A 864 -3.86 27.90 -6.58
C ARG A 864 -3.07 26.75 -7.21
N PHE A 865 -3.48 25.52 -6.90
CA PHE A 865 -2.94 24.32 -7.55
C PHE A 865 -3.25 24.35 -9.05
N GLU A 866 -4.51 24.43 -9.41
CA GLU A 866 -5.00 24.28 -10.77
C GLU A 866 -6.03 25.39 -11.09
N PRO A 867 -5.63 26.41 -11.86
CA PRO A 867 -6.54 27.50 -12.22
C PRO A 867 -7.75 27.07 -13.06
N ILE A 868 -7.64 25.94 -13.75
CA ILE A 868 -8.69 25.34 -14.57
C ILE A 868 -9.18 24.05 -13.89
N ASP A 869 -9.66 24.15 -12.65
CA ASP A 869 -10.16 23.00 -11.88
C ASP A 869 -11.58 22.60 -12.32
N ILE A 870 -11.65 21.84 -13.41
CA ILE A 870 -12.91 21.36 -14.00
C ILE A 870 -13.71 20.52 -13.00
N HIS A 871 -13.03 19.60 -12.31
CA HIS A 871 -13.69 18.62 -11.45
C HIS A 871 -14.42 19.29 -10.29
N SER A 872 -13.75 20.20 -9.58
CA SER A 872 -14.38 20.92 -8.46
C SER A 872 -15.49 21.87 -8.97
N ALA A 873 -15.31 22.47 -10.14
CA ALA A 873 -16.30 23.38 -10.72
C ALA A 873 -17.61 22.71 -11.13
N GLU A 874 -17.50 21.55 -11.77
CA GLU A 874 -18.63 20.75 -12.23
C GLU A 874 -19.43 20.17 -11.06
N LEU A 875 -18.74 19.55 -10.11
CA LEU A 875 -19.37 18.75 -9.06
C LEU A 875 -19.79 19.60 -7.85
N MET A 876 -18.94 20.55 -7.42
CA MET A 876 -19.05 21.16 -6.10
C MET A 876 -19.70 22.55 -6.12
N LEU A 877 -19.43 23.39 -7.13
CA LEU A 877 -19.98 24.74 -7.19
C LEU A 877 -21.53 24.79 -7.19
N PRO A 878 -22.25 23.92 -7.93
CA PRO A 878 -23.71 23.91 -7.86
C PRO A 878 -24.22 23.70 -6.43
N ARG A 879 -23.59 22.79 -5.68
CA ARG A 879 -23.94 22.50 -4.29
C ARG A 879 -23.59 23.66 -3.36
N ILE A 880 -22.44 24.31 -3.55
CA ILE A 880 -22.03 25.51 -2.81
C ILE A 880 -23.05 26.65 -3.00
N LYS A 881 -23.56 26.84 -4.22
CA LYS A 881 -24.64 27.82 -4.49
C LYS A 881 -25.92 27.46 -3.75
N GLN A 882 -26.34 26.19 -3.79
CA GLN A 882 -27.53 25.72 -3.06
C GLN A 882 -27.42 25.95 -1.54
N LEU A 883 -26.21 25.89 -0.99
CA LEU A 883 -25.92 26.12 0.43
C LEU A 883 -25.79 27.61 0.80
N GLY A 884 -26.00 28.51 -0.16
CA GLY A 884 -26.10 29.96 0.07
C GLY A 884 -24.80 30.76 -0.18
N MET A 885 -23.74 30.13 -0.68
CA MET A 885 -22.46 30.78 -1.00
C MET A 885 -22.36 31.20 -2.48
N THR A 886 -23.46 31.71 -3.05
CA THR A 886 -23.59 31.96 -4.49
C THR A 886 -22.57 32.94 -5.05
N GLU A 887 -22.32 34.06 -4.36
CA GLU A 887 -21.40 35.10 -4.84
C GLU A 887 -19.96 34.58 -4.98
N LEU A 888 -19.47 33.82 -3.99
CA LEU A 888 -18.15 33.19 -4.03
C LEU A 888 -18.08 32.12 -5.12
N ALA A 889 -19.10 31.28 -5.24
CA ALA A 889 -19.16 30.26 -6.28
C ALA A 889 -19.14 30.87 -7.70
N ASP A 890 -19.83 31.99 -7.91
CA ASP A 890 -19.80 32.72 -9.18
C ASP A 890 -18.42 33.37 -9.43
N ASP A 891 -17.75 33.92 -8.41
CA ASP A 891 -16.38 34.44 -8.55
C ASP A 891 -15.38 33.34 -8.96
N TRP A 892 -15.42 32.20 -8.28
CA TRP A 892 -14.57 31.05 -8.61
C TRP A 892 -14.84 30.53 -10.02
N LEU A 893 -16.11 30.38 -10.41
CA LEU A 893 -16.47 30.00 -11.77
C LEU A 893 -15.92 30.98 -12.81
N ASN A 894 -16.05 32.29 -12.56
CA ASN A 894 -15.54 33.32 -13.46
C ASN A 894 -14.01 33.19 -13.64
N ARG A 895 -13.26 32.98 -12.56
CA ARG A 895 -11.81 32.77 -12.61
C ARG A 895 -11.43 31.53 -13.42
N ILE A 896 -12.17 30.43 -13.25
CA ILE A 896 -11.95 29.18 -14.01
C ILE A 896 -12.23 29.39 -15.50
N VAL A 897 -13.36 30.01 -15.84
CA VAL A 897 -13.73 30.31 -17.23
C VAL A 897 -12.71 31.24 -17.88
N ASP A 898 -12.29 32.30 -17.19
CA ASP A 898 -11.31 33.26 -17.71
C ASP A 898 -9.92 32.62 -17.91
N ALA A 899 -9.52 31.71 -17.01
CA ALA A 899 -8.31 30.90 -17.16
C ALA A 899 -8.42 29.94 -18.35
N GLY A 900 -9.58 29.28 -18.52
CA GLY A 900 -9.88 28.43 -19.68
C GLY A 900 -9.81 29.20 -21.00
N GLN A 901 -10.42 30.39 -21.08
CA GLN A 901 -10.34 31.26 -22.25
C GLN A 901 -8.90 31.70 -22.54
N LYS A 902 -8.08 31.94 -21.51
CA LYS A 902 -6.66 32.23 -21.70
C LYS A 902 -5.92 31.03 -22.30
N HIS A 903 -6.13 29.84 -21.75
CA HIS A 903 -5.54 28.60 -22.27
C HIS A 903 -5.93 28.37 -23.73
N LEU A 904 -7.21 28.54 -24.09
CA LEU A 904 -7.68 28.35 -25.47
C LEU A 904 -7.18 29.39 -26.47
N ARG A 905 -6.72 30.57 -26.02
CA ARG A 905 -6.00 31.52 -26.90
C ARG A 905 -4.60 31.01 -27.25
N GLU A 906 -3.94 30.34 -26.31
CA GLU A 906 -2.60 29.76 -26.49
C GLU A 906 -2.69 28.42 -27.24
N PHE A 907 -3.74 27.63 -26.97
CA PHE A 907 -3.99 26.31 -27.55
C PHE A 907 -5.41 26.20 -28.14
N PRO A 908 -5.67 26.81 -29.31
CA PRO A 908 -7.02 26.89 -29.89
C PRO A 908 -7.57 25.55 -30.42
N LEU A 909 -6.76 24.49 -30.43
CA LEU A 909 -7.17 23.15 -30.87
C LEU A 909 -7.46 22.21 -29.70
N ASP A 910 -7.43 22.70 -28.46
CA ASP A 910 -7.79 21.91 -27.29
C ASP A 910 -9.31 21.78 -27.12
N ALA A 911 -9.91 20.87 -27.90
CA ALA A 911 -11.33 20.59 -27.86
C ALA A 911 -11.80 20.08 -26.48
N THR A 912 -10.93 19.35 -25.77
CA THR A 912 -11.23 18.80 -24.43
C THR A 912 -11.37 19.92 -23.42
N ALA A 913 -10.39 20.83 -23.33
CA ALA A 913 -10.48 21.97 -22.42
C ALA A 913 -11.67 22.88 -22.77
N ALA A 914 -11.92 23.14 -24.06
CA ALA A 914 -13.06 23.94 -24.51
C ALA A 914 -14.40 23.34 -24.07
N ASN A 915 -14.59 22.04 -24.28
CA ASN A 915 -15.79 21.34 -23.84
C ASN A 915 -15.93 21.35 -22.31
N ASN A 916 -14.85 21.02 -21.58
CA ASN A 916 -14.89 20.87 -20.14
C ASN A 916 -15.18 22.20 -19.43
N VAL A 917 -14.55 23.30 -19.86
CA VAL A 917 -14.84 24.64 -19.29
C VAL A 917 -16.26 25.09 -19.63
N ALA A 918 -16.74 24.82 -20.86
CA ALA A 918 -18.12 25.09 -21.24
C ALA A 918 -19.11 24.32 -20.35
N TRP A 919 -18.84 23.05 -20.09
CA TRP A 919 -19.65 22.21 -19.22
C TRP A 919 -19.74 22.78 -17.79
N CYS A 920 -18.62 23.22 -17.21
CA CYS A 920 -18.63 23.86 -15.89
C CYS A 920 -19.56 25.08 -15.82
N ALA A 921 -19.54 25.94 -16.85
CA ALA A 921 -20.40 27.11 -16.94
C ALA A 921 -21.89 26.74 -16.99
N VAL A 922 -22.22 25.73 -17.80
CA VAL A 922 -23.59 25.22 -18.02
C VAL A 922 -24.16 24.57 -16.78
N ARG A 923 -23.38 23.73 -16.10
CA ARG A 923 -23.75 23.09 -14.83
C ARG A 923 -24.06 24.11 -13.74
N ASN A 924 -23.46 25.30 -13.83
CA ASN A 924 -23.66 26.39 -12.88
C ASN A 924 -24.67 27.45 -13.34
N HIS A 925 -25.35 27.24 -14.48
CA HIS A 925 -26.30 28.16 -15.10
C HIS A 925 -25.76 29.60 -15.23
N SER A 926 -24.47 29.74 -15.55
CA SER A 926 -23.77 31.02 -15.60
C SER A 926 -22.81 31.07 -16.79
N ARG A 927 -22.47 32.26 -17.28
CA ARG A 927 -21.55 32.47 -18.43
C ARG A 927 -21.95 31.66 -19.69
N LEU A 928 -23.25 31.45 -19.93
CA LEU A 928 -23.76 30.58 -21.02
C LEU A 928 -23.36 31.05 -22.43
N ASP A 929 -23.09 32.34 -22.64
CA ASP A 929 -22.61 32.86 -23.93
C ASP A 929 -21.17 32.40 -24.22
N ASP A 930 -20.28 32.48 -23.23
CA ASP A 930 -18.91 31.97 -23.36
C ASP A 930 -18.91 30.45 -23.52
N ALA A 931 -19.75 29.74 -22.76
CA ALA A 931 -19.91 28.30 -22.87
C ALA A 931 -20.33 27.88 -24.29
N LEU A 932 -21.26 28.62 -24.91
CA LEU A 932 -21.71 28.37 -26.27
C LEU A 932 -20.58 28.56 -27.30
N GLU A 933 -19.73 29.58 -27.14
CA GLU A 933 -18.58 29.79 -28.03
C GLU A 933 -17.58 28.63 -27.93
N MET A 934 -17.19 28.25 -26.70
CA MET A 934 -16.24 27.17 -26.45
C MET A 934 -16.77 25.80 -26.89
N SER A 935 -18.05 25.51 -26.64
CA SER A 935 -18.67 24.24 -27.07
C SER A 935 -18.83 24.16 -28.60
N ARG A 936 -19.13 25.29 -29.28
CA ARG A 936 -19.09 25.31 -30.76
C ARG A 936 -17.69 25.07 -31.29
N GLN A 937 -16.66 25.59 -30.62
CA GLN A 937 -15.27 25.34 -30.96
C GLN A 937 -14.91 23.86 -30.80
N SER A 938 -15.26 23.20 -29.69
CA SER A 938 -14.97 21.77 -29.48
C SER A 938 -15.65 20.88 -30.52
N VAL A 939 -16.94 21.12 -30.82
CA VAL A 939 -17.69 20.39 -31.86
C VAL A 939 -17.12 20.67 -33.27
N ALA A 940 -16.61 21.86 -33.54
CA ALA A 940 -15.99 22.16 -34.83
C ALA A 940 -14.65 21.41 -35.03
N ILE A 941 -13.90 21.17 -33.95
CA ILE A 941 -12.63 20.43 -33.98
C ILE A 941 -12.90 18.92 -34.05
N GLU A 942 -13.83 18.40 -33.25
CA GLU A 942 -14.19 16.98 -33.19
C GLU A 942 -15.71 16.77 -33.37
N PRO A 943 -16.23 16.82 -34.63
CA PRO A 943 -17.66 16.79 -34.90
C PRO A 943 -18.33 15.44 -34.59
N ASP A 944 -17.55 14.36 -34.59
CA ASP A 944 -18.07 13.01 -34.36
C ASP A 944 -18.21 12.69 -32.86
N SER A 945 -17.65 13.53 -31.98
CA SER A 945 -17.74 13.34 -30.53
C SER A 945 -19.18 13.52 -30.06
N ALA A 946 -19.81 12.44 -29.61
CA ALA A 946 -21.15 12.48 -29.02
C ALA A 946 -21.18 13.34 -27.75
N VAL A 947 -20.14 13.22 -26.91
CA VAL A 947 -19.99 13.97 -25.65
C VAL A 947 -19.98 15.48 -25.89
N TYR A 948 -19.27 15.96 -26.93
CA TYR A 948 -19.20 17.39 -27.21
C TYR A 948 -20.51 17.93 -27.78
N ARG A 949 -21.22 17.11 -28.56
CA ARG A 949 -22.56 17.44 -29.08
C ARG A 949 -23.61 17.50 -27.98
N ASP A 950 -23.55 16.62 -26.99
CA ASP A 950 -24.43 16.61 -25.80
C ASP A 950 -24.22 17.89 -24.97
N THR A 951 -22.98 18.28 -24.66
CA THR A 951 -22.68 19.57 -24.01
C THR A 951 -23.29 20.76 -24.78
N LEU A 952 -23.16 20.77 -26.12
CA LEU A 952 -23.72 21.84 -26.96
C LEU A 952 -25.26 21.84 -26.90
N ALA A 953 -25.88 20.66 -26.92
CA ALA A 953 -27.33 20.52 -26.82
C ALA A 953 -27.85 21.02 -25.47
N GLU A 954 -27.19 20.69 -24.36
CA GLU A 954 -27.48 21.20 -23.03
C GLU A 954 -27.42 22.74 -22.98
N ILE A 955 -26.36 23.34 -23.53
CA ILE A 955 -26.21 24.80 -23.61
C ILE A 955 -27.39 25.43 -24.35
N LEU A 956 -27.72 24.88 -25.53
CA LEU A 956 -28.79 25.39 -26.38
C LEU A 956 -30.15 25.27 -25.69
N ALA A 957 -30.42 24.14 -25.03
CA ALA A 957 -31.65 23.94 -24.26
C ALA A 957 -31.79 24.97 -23.13
N GLN A 958 -30.73 25.22 -22.35
CA GLN A 958 -30.75 26.23 -21.28
C GLN A 958 -30.89 27.67 -21.79
N LYS A 959 -30.45 27.95 -23.02
CA LYS A 959 -30.69 29.24 -23.71
C LYS A 959 -32.08 29.32 -24.37
N GLY A 960 -32.86 28.24 -24.34
CA GLY A 960 -34.20 28.17 -24.93
C GLY A 960 -34.24 27.74 -26.40
N GLU A 961 -33.12 27.38 -27.02
CA GLU A 961 -33.01 26.90 -28.40
C GLU A 961 -33.28 25.38 -28.52
N ILE A 962 -34.37 24.91 -27.93
CA ILE A 962 -34.65 23.47 -27.71
C ILE A 962 -34.72 22.65 -29.01
N ASP A 963 -35.21 23.24 -30.10
CA ASP A 963 -35.28 22.54 -31.40
C ASP A 963 -33.90 22.12 -31.93
N GLN A 964 -32.87 22.95 -31.71
CA GLN A 964 -31.51 22.63 -32.11
C GLN A 964 -30.89 21.58 -31.18
N ALA A 965 -31.15 21.66 -29.87
CA ALA A 965 -30.72 20.65 -28.90
C ALA A 965 -31.25 19.25 -29.26
N LEU A 966 -32.56 19.13 -29.51
CA LEU A 966 -33.19 17.86 -29.94
C LEU A 966 -32.60 17.32 -31.25
N GLN A 967 -32.22 18.19 -32.17
CA GLN A 967 -31.60 17.77 -33.43
C GLN A 967 -30.21 17.15 -33.19
N LEU A 968 -29.41 17.73 -32.30
CA LEU A 968 -28.09 17.21 -31.93
C LEU A 968 -28.21 15.83 -31.27
N GLU A 969 -29.05 15.72 -30.24
CA GLU A 969 -29.28 14.47 -29.51
C GLU A 969 -29.77 13.33 -30.41
N ARG A 970 -30.77 13.59 -31.25
CA ARG A 970 -31.30 12.59 -32.20
C ARG A 970 -30.26 12.12 -33.20
N THR A 971 -29.31 12.98 -33.57
CA THR A 971 -28.21 12.60 -34.44
C THR A 971 -27.19 11.74 -33.68
N GLY A 972 -26.89 12.08 -32.42
CA GLY A 972 -26.03 11.28 -31.55
C GLY A 972 -26.52 9.83 -31.37
N ILE A 973 -27.84 9.65 -31.15
CA ILE A 973 -28.44 8.31 -31.03
C ILE A 973 -28.31 7.49 -32.32
N LEU A 974 -28.33 8.12 -33.50
CA LEU A 974 -28.14 7.41 -34.76
C LEU A 974 -26.71 6.86 -34.90
N ASP A 975 -25.73 7.58 -34.35
CA ASP A 975 -24.33 7.17 -34.38
C ASP A 975 -24.03 6.06 -33.36
N ASP A 976 -24.62 6.14 -32.16
CA ASP A 976 -24.51 5.12 -31.12
C ASP A 976 -25.85 4.87 -30.40
N PRO A 977 -26.68 3.94 -30.92
CA PRO A 977 -27.98 3.63 -30.32
C PRO A 977 -27.91 3.07 -28.89
N GLY A 978 -26.73 2.60 -28.47
CA GLY A 978 -26.50 2.02 -27.14
C GLY A 978 -26.36 3.05 -26.02
N GLN A 979 -26.22 4.34 -26.33
CA GLN A 979 -26.08 5.39 -25.32
C GLN A 979 -27.42 5.76 -24.69
N TRP A 980 -27.78 5.04 -23.63
CA TRP A 980 -29.02 5.23 -22.89
C TRP A 980 -29.24 6.69 -22.42
N HIS A 981 -28.17 7.41 -22.02
CA HIS A 981 -28.29 8.78 -21.53
C HIS A 981 -28.86 9.76 -22.57
N LEU A 982 -28.56 9.59 -23.86
CA LEU A 982 -29.10 10.43 -24.92
C LEU A 982 -30.62 10.27 -25.06
N HIS A 983 -31.15 9.06 -24.80
CA HIS A 983 -32.60 8.83 -24.79
C HIS A 983 -33.27 9.64 -23.66
N LEU A 984 -32.66 9.65 -22.47
CA LEU A 984 -33.15 10.45 -21.33
C LEU A 984 -33.10 11.97 -21.62
N GLN A 985 -32.02 12.44 -22.27
CA GLN A 985 -31.89 13.85 -22.67
C GLN A 985 -32.96 14.27 -23.66
N ILE A 986 -33.26 13.45 -24.66
CA ILE A 986 -34.34 13.73 -25.63
C ILE A 986 -35.68 13.83 -24.91
N ASP A 987 -36.03 12.87 -24.06
CA ASP A 987 -37.31 12.90 -23.33
C ASP A 987 -37.43 14.17 -22.47
N ARG A 988 -36.33 14.58 -21.83
CA ARG A 988 -36.25 15.82 -21.04
C ARG A 988 -36.44 17.07 -21.90
N PHE A 989 -35.73 17.18 -23.03
CA PHE A 989 -35.86 18.30 -23.95
C PHE A 989 -37.23 18.36 -24.64
N GLU A 990 -37.83 17.20 -24.97
CA GLU A 990 -39.20 17.14 -25.50
C GLU A 990 -40.22 17.63 -24.48
N SER A 991 -40.04 17.30 -23.19
CA SER A 991 -40.86 17.81 -22.11
C SER A 991 -40.70 19.33 -21.96
N MET A 992 -39.47 19.85 -21.95
CA MET A 992 -39.21 21.29 -21.92
C MET A 992 -39.85 22.03 -23.10
N LYS A 993 -39.88 21.42 -24.29
CA LYS A 993 -40.55 21.98 -25.48
C LYS A 993 -42.08 22.02 -25.35
N GLN A 994 -42.67 21.07 -24.63
CA GLN A 994 -44.12 21.05 -24.38
C GLN A 994 -44.54 22.12 -23.37
N ASP A 995 -43.62 22.50 -22.47
CA ASP A 995 -43.84 23.52 -21.45
C ASP A 995 -43.63 24.97 -21.95
N GLN A 996 -43.01 25.16 -23.13
CA GLN A 996 -42.85 26.43 -23.84
C GLN A 996 -44.06 26.78 -24.71
#